data_AF-A0A7V0IWV5-F1
#
_entry.id   AF-A0A7V0IWV5-F1
#
_cell.length_a   1.000
_cell.length_b   1.000
_cell.length_c   1.000
_cell.angle_alpha   90.00
_cell.angle_beta   90.00
_cell.angle_gamma   90.00
#
_symmetry.space_group_name_H-M   'P 1'
#
loop_
_entity.id
_entity.type
_entity.pdbx_description
1 polymer ?
#
loop_
_entity_poly.entity_id
_entity_poly.type
_entity_poly.pdbx_seq_one_letter_code
_entity_poly.pdbx_strand_id
1 'polypeptide(L)'
;MTASRLKTPFPIYLLIIALPFLILYWLVPFWSSLSIGNDYQSYGIQNQMELLFSIKTGSFPLYSPGYSLGHSSIALTWSQIFHPLSYLSSIMPGYWSGKALYWNTFWRLFSLGLTQLVLFIFLRKINLNTIFAFLLSLITVYNLRMLDMFRYSVTLEAYTAFLLLCAAIGWYWIYPSRLTGPLGIIISTYLLIVSGHPQMMYYGLLGSGLFLIIAPFFLSDMLPDRRIDFKDALKFWGKSGFLLTTGILLSAVYILPFYFDFYISNAGRVGSSYEWSLGGDTQSLFGVLSNFFIPFLSDVHGAFGGSSIILLAALLPVLRWFRVRIPRSVWIIWGIVLILFLYMLGQRTPAHRWAWEYLPLMSAFRNPGKISMIMPVFLMMILAWIIKKDGPLFSLKSLSAKLPPYSLLALIALVLIPLFALIFYIFRPPLGYLPPVVINKIPFGILLFIIGSGVVSLVLLVLCGASHRLSRIAGIFLCLATVLQISALLRYGTFIEPAKEQPTFEQMQAQKKEKLDYRYHDLPGMQTSAVITQLEHSFMEPFTGKIFTRIIPVQNQDDAYNRMARERLPQELFIEGYDPEKAKAVTRGAEDMKEGSVKLVYSSFNRMQFNVNSQAPAFFGFAYPFTGQWRAWVNGEKAHVYRANGAAHAVEIPEGDSLVEFRYWSNAFFLGMLISCATLALIGVFACFRRLNGLARITGIIFVLIISAGLFTLWRHSLYTGDNLETEYSRTYSPPAKTRNLAYGKKTSGYSLPSSSNLQRHGSRAVDGDTGPGSGFTLKPSDEKGLIIDLNRNEEIKKIVLYGKIKTLPLITLSQDGNQWYKIAPLISEGENYTGVLRIVPDEPLIARFVKVKASGSELGVDEVEVYSSGHEK
;
A
#
# COMPACT_ATOMS: atom_id res chain seq x y z
N MET A 1 -43.63 -28.87 5.63
CA MET A 1 -44.21 -27.59 5.16
C MET A 1 -43.42 -27.12 3.95
N THR A 2 -44.13 -26.91 2.85
CA THR A 2 -43.68 -26.65 1.48
C THR A 2 -42.70 -25.50 1.35
N ALA A 3 -41.70 -25.71 0.49
CA ALA A 3 -40.77 -24.70 -0.01
C ALA A 3 -41.50 -23.63 -0.84
N SER A 4 -42.26 -22.74 -0.20
CA SER A 4 -42.43 -21.40 -0.74
C SER A 4 -41.07 -20.74 -0.65
N ARG A 5 -40.32 -20.75 -1.76
CA ARG A 5 -39.17 -19.85 -1.92
C ARG A 5 -39.72 -18.46 -1.60
N LEU A 6 -39.43 -17.93 -0.41
CA LEU A 6 -39.72 -16.55 -0.04
C LEU A 6 -38.99 -15.65 -1.04
N LYS A 7 -39.63 -15.39 -2.19
CA LYS A 7 -39.13 -14.49 -3.21
C LYS A 7 -39.06 -13.12 -2.57
N THR A 8 -37.84 -12.68 -2.26
CA THR A 8 -37.64 -11.30 -1.87
C THR A 8 -37.99 -10.43 -3.08
N PRO A 9 -38.81 -9.38 -2.92
CA PRO A 9 -39.21 -8.53 -4.02
C PRO A 9 -38.00 -7.83 -4.63
N PHE A 10 -37.94 -7.79 -5.96
CA PHE A 10 -36.84 -7.19 -6.75
C PHE A 10 -36.45 -5.76 -6.31
N PRO A 11 -37.38 -4.87 -5.92
CA PRO A 11 -37.05 -3.54 -5.39
C PRO A 11 -36.11 -3.54 -4.18
N ILE A 12 -36.13 -4.57 -3.33
CA ILE A 12 -35.22 -4.65 -2.18
C ILE A 12 -33.78 -4.86 -2.63
N TYR A 13 -33.54 -5.58 -3.73
CA TYR A 13 -32.20 -5.76 -4.27
C TYR A 13 -31.65 -4.44 -4.82
N LEU A 14 -32.48 -3.68 -5.53
CA LEU A 14 -32.11 -2.34 -6.02
C LEU A 14 -31.82 -1.38 -4.86
N LEU A 15 -32.66 -1.41 -3.82
CA LEU A 15 -32.44 -0.62 -2.61
C LEU A 15 -31.08 -0.92 -1.98
N ILE A 16 -30.73 -2.21 -1.83
CA ILE A 16 -29.44 -2.62 -1.26
C ILE A 16 -28.26 -2.14 -2.10
N ILE A 17 -28.34 -2.26 -3.43
CA ILE A 17 -27.27 -1.81 -4.33
C ILE A 17 -27.09 -0.29 -4.27
N ALA A 18 -28.18 0.47 -4.18
CA ALA A 18 -28.14 1.94 -4.11
C ALA A 18 -27.80 2.48 -2.71
N LEU A 19 -27.92 1.66 -1.66
CA LEU A 19 -27.75 2.08 -0.27
C LEU A 19 -26.41 2.75 0.07
N PRO A 20 -25.24 2.32 -0.45
CA PRO A 20 -23.97 3.02 -0.22
C PRO A 20 -24.02 4.51 -0.58
N PHE A 21 -24.74 4.87 -1.66
CA PHE A 21 -24.88 6.26 -2.11
C PHE A 21 -25.74 7.09 -1.16
N LEU A 22 -26.62 6.46 -0.38
CA LEU A 22 -27.41 7.12 0.66
C LEU A 22 -26.64 7.22 1.99
N ILE A 23 -25.96 6.14 2.39
CA ILE A 23 -25.21 6.09 3.66
C ILE A 23 -23.99 7.01 3.61
N LEU A 24 -23.28 7.00 2.48
CA LEU A 24 -22.10 7.82 2.23
C LEU A 24 -22.46 8.98 1.28
N TYR A 25 -23.60 9.63 1.52
CA TYR A 25 -24.12 10.72 0.67
C TYR A 25 -23.10 11.85 0.42
N TRP A 26 -22.22 12.09 1.40
CA TRP A 26 -21.16 13.09 1.34
C TRP A 26 -19.95 12.66 0.49
N LEU A 27 -19.90 11.42 -0.01
CA LEU A 27 -18.90 10.91 -0.96
C LEU A 27 -19.48 10.66 -2.35
N VAL A 28 -20.76 10.99 -2.58
CA VAL A 28 -21.39 10.72 -3.87
C VAL A 28 -20.66 11.49 -4.97
N PRO A 29 -20.09 10.79 -5.96
CA PRO A 29 -19.29 11.43 -6.99
C PRO A 29 -20.14 12.37 -7.83
N PHE A 30 -19.52 13.44 -8.34
CA PHE A 30 -20.16 14.50 -9.15
C PHE A 30 -21.21 15.37 -8.43
N TRP A 31 -21.62 15.01 -7.22
CA TRP A 31 -22.54 15.78 -6.39
C TRP A 31 -21.86 16.40 -5.17
N SER A 32 -20.95 15.67 -4.54
CA SER A 32 -20.19 16.14 -3.39
C SER A 32 -18.85 16.75 -3.79
N SER A 33 -18.46 17.81 -3.08
CA SER A 33 -17.11 18.40 -3.11
C SER A 33 -16.16 17.77 -2.08
N LEU A 34 -16.60 16.74 -1.37
CA LEU A 34 -15.83 16.07 -0.32
C LEU A 34 -15.33 14.69 -0.75
N SER A 35 -14.21 14.31 -0.18
CA SER A 35 -13.54 13.02 -0.32
C SER A 35 -13.05 12.53 1.06
N ILE A 36 -12.56 11.30 1.13
CA ILE A 36 -12.19 10.62 2.36
C ILE A 36 -10.68 10.54 2.54
N GLY A 37 -10.13 11.37 3.42
CA GLY A 37 -8.70 11.44 3.72
C GLY A 37 -7.80 11.85 2.55
N ASN A 38 -6.61 12.32 2.87
CA ASN A 38 -5.64 12.73 1.84
C ASN A 38 -5.01 11.51 1.14
N ASP A 39 -4.88 10.39 1.86
CA ASP A 39 -4.23 9.17 1.38
C ASP A 39 -4.98 8.54 0.20
N TYR A 40 -6.33 8.61 0.22
CA TYR A 40 -7.17 8.07 -0.85
C TYR A 40 -6.85 8.75 -2.18
N GLN A 41 -6.82 10.07 -2.17
CA GLN A 41 -6.58 10.89 -3.36
C GLN A 41 -5.12 10.83 -3.81
N SER A 42 -4.17 10.86 -2.85
CA SER A 42 -2.73 10.97 -3.15
C SER A 42 -2.10 9.61 -3.48
N TYR A 43 -2.24 8.60 -2.63
CA TYR A 43 -1.58 7.30 -2.85
C TYR A 43 -2.49 6.30 -3.58
N GLY A 44 -3.81 6.37 -3.36
CA GLY A 44 -4.73 5.47 -4.04
C GLY A 44 -4.83 5.79 -5.52
N ILE A 45 -5.29 7.00 -5.84
CA ILE A 45 -5.62 7.37 -7.22
C ILE A 45 -4.37 7.67 -8.06
N GLN A 46 -3.38 8.41 -7.54
CA GLN A 46 -2.21 8.80 -8.35
C GLN A 46 -1.32 7.59 -8.70
N ASN A 47 -1.11 6.65 -7.76
CA ASN A 47 -0.36 5.42 -8.04
C ASN A 47 -1.06 4.55 -9.10
N GLN A 48 -2.39 4.50 -9.07
CA GLN A 48 -3.18 3.82 -10.10
C GLN A 48 -3.01 4.51 -11.46
N MET A 49 -3.12 5.84 -11.49
CA MET A 49 -2.96 6.61 -12.73
C MET A 49 -1.56 6.44 -13.33
N GLU A 50 -0.50 6.38 -12.51
CA GLU A 50 0.88 6.19 -12.96
C GLU A 50 1.05 4.92 -13.80
N LEU A 51 0.61 3.77 -13.29
CA LEU A 51 0.77 2.51 -14.03
C LEU A 51 -0.22 2.38 -15.20
N LEU A 52 -1.44 2.95 -15.06
CA LEU A 52 -2.40 2.98 -16.16
C LEU A 52 -1.97 3.94 -17.27
N PHE A 53 -1.21 4.98 -16.96
CA PHE A 53 -0.61 5.87 -17.96
C PHE A 53 0.36 5.08 -18.85
N SER A 54 1.23 4.26 -18.26
CA SER A 54 2.10 3.35 -19.03
C SER A 54 1.30 2.43 -19.96
N ILE A 55 0.19 1.85 -19.47
CA ILE A 55 -0.68 1.01 -20.32
C ILE A 55 -1.30 1.83 -21.46
N LYS A 56 -1.76 3.04 -21.16
CA LYS A 56 -2.39 3.94 -22.15
C LYS A 56 -1.40 4.40 -23.22
N THR A 57 -0.11 4.52 -22.89
CA THR A 57 1.00 4.78 -23.83
C THR A 57 1.60 3.48 -24.40
N GLY A 58 0.87 2.36 -24.34
CA GLY A 58 1.19 1.13 -25.07
C GLY A 58 2.19 0.20 -24.40
N SER A 59 2.62 0.48 -23.16
CA SER A 59 3.58 -0.36 -22.42
C SER A 59 3.00 -0.96 -21.14
N PHE A 60 2.97 -2.29 -21.00
CA PHE A 60 2.66 -2.88 -19.69
C PHE A 60 3.84 -2.68 -18.73
N PRO A 61 3.70 -1.97 -17.60
CA PRO A 61 4.84 -1.58 -16.77
C PRO A 61 5.38 -2.75 -15.95
N LEU A 62 6.68 -3.03 -16.11
CA LEU A 62 7.48 -3.91 -15.24
C LEU A 62 8.33 -3.10 -14.25
N TYR A 63 8.64 -1.85 -14.59
CA TYR A 63 9.43 -0.93 -13.78
C TYR A 63 8.68 0.37 -13.56
N SER A 64 8.94 1.03 -12.43
CA SER A 64 8.43 2.35 -12.07
C SER A 64 9.60 3.32 -11.86
N PRO A 65 9.91 4.15 -12.87
CA PRO A 65 10.93 5.18 -12.80
C PRO A 65 10.74 6.11 -11.59
N GLY A 66 11.78 6.36 -10.81
CA GLY A 66 11.78 7.36 -9.73
C GLY A 66 11.00 7.01 -8.45
N TYR A 67 10.07 6.05 -8.47
CA TYR A 67 9.36 5.62 -7.25
C TYR A 67 10.33 4.96 -6.27
N SER A 68 10.51 5.55 -5.09
CA SER A 68 11.57 5.17 -4.15
C SER A 68 12.97 5.10 -4.79
N LEU A 69 13.27 6.10 -5.65
CA LEU A 69 14.50 6.19 -6.47
C LEU A 69 14.63 5.15 -7.60
N GLY A 70 13.55 4.40 -7.88
CA GLY A 70 13.48 3.42 -8.95
C GLY A 70 13.24 2.01 -8.43
N HIS A 71 12.13 1.40 -8.86
CA HIS A 71 11.71 0.08 -8.35
C HIS A 71 10.93 -0.70 -9.42
N SER A 72 10.89 -2.04 -9.30
CA SER A 72 9.87 -2.87 -9.97
C SER A 72 8.46 -2.28 -9.79
N SER A 73 7.65 -2.27 -10.85
CA SER A 73 6.31 -1.69 -10.83
C SER A 73 5.38 -2.31 -9.79
N ILE A 74 5.65 -3.58 -9.40
CA ILE A 74 4.89 -4.29 -8.37
C ILE A 74 4.99 -3.65 -6.99
N ALA A 75 6.02 -2.84 -6.74
CA ALA A 75 6.14 -2.07 -5.50
C ALA A 75 5.06 -0.99 -5.38
N LEU A 76 4.51 -0.48 -6.49
CA LEU A 76 3.35 0.41 -6.48
C LEU A 76 2.08 -0.42 -6.25
N THR A 77 2.04 -1.18 -5.16
CA THR A 77 0.97 -2.12 -4.81
C THR A 77 -0.42 -1.47 -4.85
N TRP A 78 -0.51 -0.18 -4.50
CA TRP A 78 -1.77 0.57 -4.50
C TRP A 78 -2.28 0.96 -5.90
N SER A 79 -1.53 0.70 -6.96
CA SER A 79 -1.98 0.91 -8.34
C SER A 79 -3.05 -0.10 -8.79
N GLN A 80 -3.06 -1.28 -8.16
CA GLN A 80 -3.95 -2.40 -8.46
C GLN A 80 -4.03 -2.74 -9.95
N ILE A 81 -2.88 -2.77 -10.64
CA ILE A 81 -2.81 -3.03 -12.08
C ILE A 81 -3.40 -4.38 -12.51
N PHE A 82 -3.62 -5.32 -11.59
CA PHE A 82 -4.26 -6.61 -11.89
C PHE A 82 -5.72 -6.68 -11.43
N HIS A 83 -6.23 -5.64 -10.77
CA HIS A 83 -7.59 -5.59 -10.28
C HIS A 83 -8.51 -4.93 -11.33
N PRO A 84 -9.67 -5.52 -11.65
CA PRO A 84 -10.53 -5.03 -12.73
C PRO A 84 -11.13 -3.64 -12.47
N LEU A 85 -11.29 -3.23 -11.21
CA LEU A 85 -11.89 -1.94 -10.85
C LEU A 85 -11.06 -0.75 -11.38
N SER A 86 -9.73 -0.88 -11.40
CA SER A 86 -8.83 0.15 -11.93
C SER A 86 -9.07 0.41 -13.42
N TYR A 87 -9.22 -0.66 -14.20
CA TYR A 87 -9.51 -0.58 -15.63
C TYR A 87 -10.92 -0.05 -15.90
N LEU A 88 -11.92 -0.55 -15.16
CA LEU A 88 -13.31 -0.05 -15.26
C LEU A 88 -13.38 1.44 -14.99
N SER A 89 -12.60 1.96 -14.04
CA SER A 89 -12.50 3.40 -13.78
C SER A 89 -11.85 4.15 -14.94
N SER A 90 -10.77 3.62 -15.49
CA SER A 90 -9.94 4.28 -16.51
C SER A 90 -10.61 4.51 -17.87
N ILE A 91 -11.63 3.70 -18.18
CA ILE A 91 -12.40 3.79 -19.43
C ILE A 91 -13.62 4.71 -19.30
N MET A 92 -13.91 5.22 -18.10
CA MET A 92 -15.08 6.09 -17.89
C MET A 92 -14.84 7.50 -18.43
N PRO A 93 -15.90 8.20 -18.89
CA PRO A 93 -15.80 9.55 -19.45
C PRO A 93 -15.14 10.55 -18.50
N GLY A 94 -14.13 11.29 -18.97
CA GLY A 94 -13.45 12.32 -18.20
C GLY A 94 -12.42 11.80 -17.17
N TYR A 95 -12.18 10.48 -17.07
CA TYR A 95 -11.13 9.93 -16.19
C TYR A 95 -9.78 10.61 -16.43
N TRP A 96 -9.36 10.67 -17.70
CA TRP A 96 -8.11 11.29 -18.17
C TRP A 96 -8.16 12.82 -18.27
N SER A 97 -9.29 13.43 -17.90
CA SER A 97 -9.53 14.88 -17.88
C SER A 97 -9.78 15.37 -16.45
N GLY A 98 -9.20 14.69 -15.46
CA GLY A 98 -9.23 15.06 -14.05
C GLY A 98 -10.33 14.44 -13.19
N LYS A 99 -11.24 13.64 -13.77
CA LYS A 99 -12.33 12.99 -13.03
C LYS A 99 -12.02 11.59 -12.48
N ALA A 100 -10.75 11.17 -12.47
CA ALA A 100 -10.34 9.84 -12.03
C ALA A 100 -10.78 9.48 -10.60
N LEU A 101 -10.74 10.43 -9.66
CA LEU A 101 -11.20 10.24 -8.28
C LEU A 101 -12.69 9.89 -8.21
N TYR A 102 -13.53 10.56 -9.00
CA TYR A 102 -14.99 10.40 -8.95
C TYR A 102 -15.42 9.01 -9.42
N TRP A 103 -14.88 8.52 -10.53
CA TRP A 103 -15.20 7.17 -11.03
C TRP A 103 -14.68 6.07 -10.13
N ASN A 104 -13.48 6.23 -9.59
CA ASN A 104 -12.95 5.31 -8.58
C ASN A 104 -13.84 5.24 -7.33
N THR A 105 -14.39 6.37 -6.90
CA THR A 105 -15.31 6.44 -5.76
C THR A 105 -16.66 5.81 -6.10
N PHE A 106 -17.19 6.06 -7.30
CA PHE A 106 -18.42 5.45 -7.81
C PHE A 106 -18.36 3.92 -7.74
N TRP A 107 -17.32 3.32 -8.34
CA TRP A 107 -17.18 1.87 -8.39
C TRP A 107 -16.98 1.24 -7.01
N ARG A 108 -16.30 1.94 -6.09
CA ARG A 108 -16.14 1.49 -4.71
C ARG A 108 -17.46 1.52 -3.94
N LEU A 109 -18.27 2.58 -4.08
CA LEU A 109 -19.63 2.63 -3.53
C LEU A 109 -20.49 1.49 -4.11
N PHE A 110 -20.47 1.30 -5.43
CA PHE A 110 -21.19 0.20 -6.07
C PHE A 110 -20.74 -1.19 -5.55
N SER A 111 -19.43 -1.39 -5.35
CA SER A 111 -18.87 -2.63 -4.82
C SER A 111 -19.37 -2.96 -3.41
N LEU A 112 -19.58 -1.95 -2.56
CA LEU A 112 -20.16 -2.11 -1.23
C LEU A 112 -21.62 -2.58 -1.30
N GLY A 113 -22.41 -1.99 -2.19
CA GLY A 113 -23.81 -2.38 -2.41
C GLY A 113 -23.93 -3.80 -2.94
N LEU A 114 -23.08 -4.19 -3.89
CA LEU A 114 -23.00 -5.57 -4.40
C LEU A 114 -22.59 -6.56 -3.30
N THR A 115 -21.62 -6.19 -2.47
CA THR A 115 -21.15 -7.03 -1.35
C THR A 115 -22.27 -7.24 -0.32
N GLN A 116 -22.99 -6.18 0.04
CA GLN A 116 -24.15 -6.28 0.93
C GLN A 116 -25.23 -7.18 0.32
N LEU A 117 -25.52 -7.06 -0.97
CA LEU A 117 -26.50 -7.90 -1.65
C LEU A 117 -26.12 -9.38 -1.60
N VAL A 118 -24.85 -9.72 -1.84
CA VAL A 118 -24.37 -11.10 -1.76
C VAL A 118 -24.50 -11.65 -0.34
N LEU A 119 -24.11 -10.88 0.68
CA LEU A 119 -24.29 -11.28 2.08
C LEU A 119 -25.76 -11.40 2.48
N PHE A 120 -26.61 -10.48 2.01
CA PHE A 120 -28.05 -10.56 2.20
C PHE A 120 -28.62 -11.86 1.64
N ILE A 121 -28.26 -12.22 0.40
CA ILE A 121 -28.70 -13.47 -0.23
C ILE A 121 -28.18 -14.69 0.54
N PHE A 122 -26.93 -14.66 1.01
CA PHE A 122 -26.35 -15.71 1.85
C PHE A 122 -27.14 -15.90 3.16
N LEU A 123 -27.43 -14.81 3.88
CA LEU A 123 -28.20 -14.82 5.12
C LEU A 123 -29.64 -15.34 4.90
N ARG A 124 -30.27 -14.99 3.77
CA ARG A 124 -31.57 -15.54 3.37
C ARG A 124 -31.52 -17.04 3.11
N LYS A 125 -30.41 -17.56 2.56
CA LYS A 125 -30.20 -18.99 2.31
C LYS A 125 -29.98 -19.82 3.57
N ILE A 126 -29.53 -19.21 4.66
CA ILE A 126 -29.47 -19.85 5.98
C ILE A 126 -30.78 -19.65 6.78
N ASN A 127 -31.88 -19.33 6.10
CA ASN A 127 -33.25 -19.16 6.62
C ASN A 127 -33.44 -18.00 7.61
N LEU A 128 -32.62 -16.94 7.59
CA LEU A 128 -32.98 -15.70 8.29
C LEU A 128 -34.09 -14.95 7.53
N ASN A 129 -35.00 -14.28 8.24
CA ASN A 129 -36.05 -13.47 7.62
C ASN A 129 -35.48 -12.23 6.88
N THR A 130 -36.27 -11.59 6.03
CA THR A 130 -35.83 -10.43 5.21
C THR A 130 -35.29 -9.27 6.05
N ILE A 131 -35.92 -8.95 7.17
CA ILE A 131 -35.54 -7.83 8.04
C ILE A 131 -34.17 -8.08 8.67
N PHE A 132 -33.97 -9.24 9.31
CA PHE A 132 -32.71 -9.56 9.95
C PHE A 132 -31.59 -9.86 8.95
N ALA A 133 -31.91 -10.44 7.78
CA ALA A 133 -30.93 -10.58 6.71
C ALA A 133 -30.42 -9.22 6.21
N PHE A 134 -31.33 -8.24 6.05
CA PHE A 134 -30.94 -6.86 5.70
C PHE A 134 -30.11 -6.21 6.81
N LEU A 135 -30.60 -6.28 8.05
CA LEU A 135 -29.93 -5.68 9.20
C LEU A 135 -28.51 -6.24 9.42
N LEU A 136 -28.35 -7.56 9.39
CA LEU A 136 -27.04 -8.18 9.61
C LEU A 136 -26.09 -7.94 8.44
N SER A 137 -26.56 -8.01 7.19
CA SER A 137 -25.70 -7.66 6.04
C SER A 137 -25.29 -6.18 6.07
N LEU A 138 -26.19 -5.27 6.48
CA LEU A 138 -25.92 -3.85 6.66
C LEU A 138 -24.80 -3.61 7.68
N ILE A 139 -24.97 -4.03 8.93
CA ILE A 139 -23.98 -3.75 10.00
C ILE A 139 -22.64 -4.47 9.75
N THR A 140 -22.65 -5.54 8.97
CA THR A 140 -21.43 -6.26 8.56
C THR A 140 -20.68 -5.48 7.48
N VAL A 141 -21.35 -4.91 6.48
CA VAL A 141 -20.68 -4.17 5.40
C VAL A 141 -20.31 -2.75 5.83
N TYR A 142 -21.21 -2.03 6.49
CA TYR A 142 -21.02 -0.63 6.84
C TYR A 142 -20.71 -0.47 8.32
N ASN A 143 -19.43 -0.22 8.60
CA ASN A 143 -18.90 0.02 9.94
C ASN A 143 -17.61 0.85 9.84
N LEU A 144 -17.04 1.26 10.98
CA LEU A 144 -15.83 2.07 10.99
C LEU A 144 -14.60 1.38 10.38
N ARG A 145 -14.56 0.03 10.38
CA ARG A 145 -13.46 -0.71 9.75
C ARG A 145 -13.50 -0.55 8.24
N MET A 146 -14.68 -0.70 7.65
CA MET A 146 -14.90 -0.43 6.23
C MET A 146 -14.53 1.01 5.87
N LEU A 147 -14.92 1.98 6.68
CA LEU A 147 -14.63 3.40 6.42
C LEU A 147 -13.13 3.71 6.43
N ASP A 148 -12.39 3.21 7.41
CA ASP A 148 -10.93 3.37 7.45
C ASP A 148 -10.26 2.60 6.29
N MET A 149 -10.86 1.51 5.81
CA MET A 149 -10.37 0.82 4.61
C MET A 149 -10.66 1.58 3.32
N PHE A 150 -11.77 2.32 3.25
CA PHE A 150 -12.08 3.21 2.12
C PHE A 150 -11.02 4.32 1.99
N ARG A 151 -10.56 4.89 3.11
CA ARG A 151 -9.48 5.90 3.15
C ARG A 151 -8.20 5.44 2.42
N TYR A 152 -7.94 4.15 2.36
CA TYR A 152 -6.76 3.58 1.70
C TYR A 152 -7.04 3.02 0.31
N SER A 153 -8.20 3.29 -0.30
CA SER A 153 -8.60 2.82 -1.64
C SER A 153 -8.64 1.29 -1.78
N VAL A 154 -7.45 0.71 -1.90
CA VAL A 154 -7.12 -0.67 -2.24
C VAL A 154 -7.45 -1.65 -1.12
N THR A 155 -7.42 -1.17 0.13
CA THR A 155 -7.80 -2.01 1.26
C THR A 155 -9.29 -2.31 1.25
N LEU A 156 -10.14 -1.37 0.81
CA LEU A 156 -11.59 -1.60 0.70
C LEU A 156 -11.91 -2.78 -0.22
N GLU A 157 -11.12 -2.95 -1.27
CA GLU A 157 -11.28 -4.06 -2.21
C GLU A 157 -10.86 -5.39 -1.59
N ALA A 158 -9.85 -5.40 -0.72
CA ALA A 158 -9.57 -6.55 0.13
C ALA A 158 -10.76 -6.87 1.05
N TYR A 159 -11.40 -5.85 1.62
CA TYR A 159 -12.58 -6.02 2.49
C TYR A 159 -13.74 -6.66 1.76
N THR A 160 -14.14 -6.11 0.62
CA THR A 160 -15.26 -6.63 -0.16
C THR A 160 -14.95 -8.02 -0.68
N ALA A 161 -13.75 -8.26 -1.21
CA ALA A 161 -13.33 -9.59 -1.67
C ALA A 161 -13.32 -10.63 -0.54
N PHE A 162 -12.87 -10.28 0.66
CA PHE A 162 -12.93 -11.13 1.86
C PHE A 162 -14.38 -11.53 2.21
N LEU A 163 -15.29 -10.56 2.28
CA LEU A 163 -16.69 -10.80 2.58
C LEU A 163 -17.36 -11.68 1.51
N LEU A 164 -17.07 -11.40 0.23
CA LEU A 164 -17.56 -12.19 -0.91
C LEU A 164 -17.01 -13.62 -0.87
N LEU A 165 -15.73 -13.81 -0.49
CA LEU A 165 -15.11 -15.12 -0.37
C LEU A 165 -15.78 -15.96 0.73
N CYS A 166 -16.02 -15.38 1.91
CA CYS A 166 -16.76 -16.06 2.97
C CYS A 166 -18.18 -16.45 2.52
N ALA A 167 -18.88 -15.54 1.83
CA ALA A 167 -20.21 -15.83 1.28
C ALA A 167 -20.17 -16.95 0.23
N ALA A 168 -19.17 -16.97 -0.65
CA ALA A 168 -18.99 -17.99 -1.68
C ALA A 168 -18.68 -19.37 -1.09
N ILE A 169 -17.82 -19.43 -0.07
CA ILE A 169 -17.52 -20.65 0.71
C ILE A 169 -18.80 -21.18 1.36
N GLY A 170 -19.56 -20.30 2.04
CA GLY A 170 -20.81 -20.67 2.67
C GLY A 170 -21.88 -21.12 1.66
N TRP A 171 -21.95 -20.46 0.50
CA TRP A 171 -22.86 -20.88 -0.58
C TRP A 171 -22.49 -22.25 -1.12
N TYR A 172 -21.20 -22.51 -1.35
CA TYR A 172 -20.71 -23.78 -1.86
C TYR A 172 -21.07 -24.93 -0.91
N TRP A 173 -21.00 -24.71 0.40
CA TRP A 173 -21.47 -25.68 1.39
C TRP A 173 -22.97 -25.99 1.27
N ILE A 174 -23.81 -24.95 1.16
CA ILE A 174 -25.28 -25.12 1.10
C ILE A 174 -25.69 -25.79 -0.23
N TYR A 175 -25.11 -25.36 -1.35
CA TYR A 175 -25.46 -25.80 -2.71
C TYR A 175 -24.22 -26.25 -3.51
N PRO A 176 -23.62 -27.42 -3.20
CA PRO A 176 -22.34 -27.85 -3.77
C PRO A 176 -22.40 -28.16 -5.27
N SER A 177 -23.58 -28.41 -5.84
CA SER A 177 -23.76 -28.72 -7.27
C SER A 177 -23.79 -27.49 -8.18
N ARG A 178 -23.91 -26.27 -7.63
CA ARG A 178 -23.98 -25.04 -8.44
C ARG A 178 -22.59 -24.47 -8.68
N LEU A 179 -22.29 -24.15 -9.94
CA LEU A 179 -21.01 -23.54 -10.34
C LEU A 179 -20.75 -22.16 -9.71
N THR A 180 -21.78 -21.48 -9.23
CA THR A 180 -21.66 -20.16 -8.59
C THR A 180 -20.79 -20.19 -7.33
N GLY A 181 -20.81 -21.30 -6.57
CA GLY A 181 -19.95 -21.47 -5.40
C GLY A 181 -18.47 -21.58 -5.79
N PRO A 182 -18.08 -22.59 -6.59
CA PRO A 182 -16.69 -22.77 -7.03
C PRO A 182 -16.10 -21.56 -7.75
N LEU A 183 -16.82 -20.97 -8.71
CA LEU A 183 -16.34 -19.77 -9.41
C LEU A 183 -16.25 -18.57 -8.47
N GLY A 184 -17.22 -18.40 -7.55
CA GLY A 184 -17.16 -17.36 -6.54
C GLY A 184 -15.92 -17.49 -5.64
N ILE A 185 -15.56 -18.70 -5.21
CA ILE A 185 -14.35 -18.94 -4.41
C ILE A 185 -13.10 -18.55 -5.21
N ILE A 186 -12.96 -19.01 -6.46
CA ILE A 186 -11.80 -18.70 -7.31
C ILE A 186 -11.69 -17.19 -7.55
N ILE A 187 -12.79 -16.54 -7.98
CA ILE A 187 -12.80 -15.11 -8.31
C ILE A 187 -12.57 -14.25 -7.07
N SER A 188 -13.27 -14.49 -5.96
CA SER A 188 -13.08 -13.71 -4.74
C SER A 188 -11.68 -13.90 -4.14
N THR A 189 -11.08 -15.09 -4.29
CA THR A 189 -9.67 -15.31 -3.91
C THR A 189 -8.72 -14.49 -4.79
N TYR A 190 -8.92 -14.51 -6.11
CA TYR A 190 -8.14 -13.68 -7.04
C TYR A 190 -8.24 -12.20 -6.68
N LEU A 191 -9.47 -11.66 -6.52
CA LEU A 191 -9.70 -10.25 -6.19
C LEU A 191 -9.09 -9.86 -4.85
N LEU A 192 -9.14 -10.75 -3.85
CA LEU A 192 -8.53 -10.51 -2.55
C LEU A 192 -7.01 -10.44 -2.63
N ILE A 193 -6.38 -11.25 -3.48
CA ILE A 193 -4.94 -11.28 -3.65
C ILE A 193 -4.43 -10.07 -4.42
N VAL A 194 -5.06 -9.76 -5.55
CA VAL A 194 -4.67 -8.63 -6.39
C VAL A 194 -5.19 -7.28 -5.88
N SER A 195 -5.74 -7.26 -4.66
CA SER A 195 -6.31 -6.07 -4.05
C SER A 195 -5.27 -4.98 -3.78
N GLY A 196 -3.97 -5.23 -3.89
CA GLY A 196 -2.94 -4.19 -3.78
C GLY A 196 -2.56 -3.75 -2.36
N HIS A 197 -3.05 -4.41 -1.30
CA HIS A 197 -2.56 -4.18 0.06
C HIS A 197 -2.20 -5.49 0.78
N PRO A 198 -0.91 -5.88 0.79
CA PRO A 198 -0.45 -7.19 1.26
C PRO A 198 -0.94 -7.58 2.66
N GLN A 199 -0.90 -6.64 3.63
CA GLN A 199 -1.38 -6.90 4.99
C GLN A 199 -2.88 -7.23 5.05
N MET A 200 -3.72 -6.51 4.29
CA MET A 200 -5.17 -6.72 4.33
C MET A 200 -5.57 -7.92 3.48
N MET A 201 -4.86 -8.20 2.39
CA MET A 201 -4.92 -9.48 1.68
C MET A 201 -4.66 -10.65 2.64
N TYR A 202 -3.56 -10.58 3.41
CA TYR A 202 -3.20 -11.62 4.37
C TYR A 202 -4.28 -11.82 5.44
N TYR A 203 -4.78 -10.74 6.05
CA TYR A 203 -5.87 -10.83 7.02
C TYR A 203 -7.17 -11.36 6.41
N GLY A 204 -7.50 -11.00 5.17
CA GLY A 204 -8.67 -11.54 4.47
C GLY A 204 -8.53 -13.05 4.18
N LEU A 205 -7.34 -13.51 3.79
CA LEU A 205 -7.07 -14.94 3.57
C LEU A 205 -7.11 -15.72 4.89
N LEU A 206 -6.50 -15.19 5.94
CA LEU A 206 -6.56 -15.75 7.29
C LEU A 206 -8.01 -15.86 7.78
N GLY A 207 -8.78 -14.77 7.69
CA GLY A 207 -10.19 -14.73 8.07
C GLY A 207 -11.04 -15.71 7.26
N SER A 208 -10.80 -15.83 5.95
CA SER A 208 -11.50 -16.77 5.07
C SER A 208 -11.13 -18.22 5.38
N GLY A 209 -9.88 -18.49 5.74
CA GLY A 209 -9.42 -19.80 6.19
C GLY A 209 -10.08 -20.21 7.51
N LEU A 210 -10.13 -19.31 8.48
CA LEU A 210 -10.87 -19.51 9.74
C LEU A 210 -12.36 -19.77 9.46
N PHE A 211 -12.98 -19.00 8.57
CA PHE A 211 -14.36 -19.21 8.14
C PHE A 211 -14.55 -20.58 7.48
N LEU A 212 -13.65 -20.97 6.57
CA LEU A 212 -13.69 -22.26 5.88
C LEU A 212 -13.68 -23.45 6.85
N ILE A 213 -12.83 -23.38 7.89
CA ILE A 213 -12.70 -24.42 8.90
C ILE A 213 -14.00 -24.55 9.71
N ILE A 214 -14.59 -23.44 10.15
CA ILE A 214 -15.76 -23.47 11.03
C ILE A 214 -17.10 -23.61 10.28
N ALA A 215 -17.14 -23.24 8.99
CA ALA A 215 -18.37 -23.17 8.19
C ALA A 215 -19.19 -24.48 8.18
N PRO A 216 -18.60 -25.68 8.00
CA PRO A 216 -19.34 -26.94 8.03
C PRO A 216 -20.15 -27.14 9.31
N PHE A 217 -19.53 -26.87 10.46
CA PHE A 217 -20.14 -27.09 11.77
C PHE A 217 -21.20 -26.03 12.07
N PHE A 218 -20.86 -24.76 11.85
CA PHE A 218 -21.79 -23.66 12.10
C PHE A 218 -23.01 -23.71 11.17
N LEU A 219 -22.82 -23.95 9.87
CA LEU A 219 -23.91 -24.01 8.92
C LEU A 219 -24.81 -25.23 9.14
N SER A 220 -24.28 -26.34 9.65
CA SER A 220 -25.08 -27.50 10.07
C SER A 220 -25.93 -27.20 11.30
N ASP A 221 -25.39 -26.47 12.28
CA ASP A 221 -26.17 -25.99 13.43
C ASP A 221 -27.27 -25.00 13.01
N MET A 222 -27.03 -24.23 11.95
CA MET A 222 -28.02 -23.31 11.38
C MET A 222 -29.04 -24.01 10.49
N LEU A 223 -28.72 -25.10 9.79
CA LEU A 223 -29.61 -25.79 8.83
C LEU A 223 -29.79 -27.26 9.26
N PRO A 224 -30.74 -27.55 10.18
CA PRO A 224 -30.85 -28.86 10.85
C PRO A 224 -31.14 -30.03 9.92
N ASP A 225 -31.67 -29.76 8.72
CA ASP A 225 -32.03 -30.75 7.70
C ASP A 225 -30.80 -31.51 7.14
N ARG A 226 -29.59 -31.10 7.51
CA ARG A 226 -28.34 -31.80 7.19
C ARG A 226 -27.47 -31.94 8.44
N ARG A 227 -27.58 -33.07 9.15
CA ARG A 227 -26.53 -33.50 10.08
C ARG A 227 -25.36 -34.04 9.25
N ILE A 228 -24.19 -33.47 9.44
CA ILE A 228 -23.02 -33.71 8.61
C ILE A 228 -21.91 -34.26 9.50
N ASP A 229 -21.26 -35.32 9.03
CA ASP A 229 -20.14 -35.97 9.71
C ASP A 229 -18.79 -35.28 9.37
N PHE A 230 -17.77 -35.54 10.18
CA PHE A 230 -16.41 -35.02 9.97
C PHE A 230 -15.84 -35.40 8.59
N LYS A 231 -16.21 -36.57 8.06
CA LYS A 231 -15.81 -37.01 6.71
C LYS A 231 -16.31 -36.07 5.61
N ASP A 232 -17.51 -35.53 5.75
CA ASP A 232 -18.06 -34.59 4.78
C ASP A 232 -17.40 -33.22 4.88
N ALA A 233 -17.08 -32.78 6.11
CA ALA A 233 -16.27 -31.59 6.34
C ALA A 233 -14.88 -31.71 5.68
N LEU A 234 -14.21 -32.86 5.82
CA LEU A 234 -12.91 -33.12 5.20
C LEU A 234 -12.98 -33.05 3.66
N LYS A 235 -14.00 -33.66 3.05
CA LYS A 235 -14.22 -33.57 1.59
C LYS A 235 -14.44 -32.13 1.14
N PHE A 236 -15.19 -31.35 1.91
CA PHE A 236 -15.44 -29.95 1.60
C PHE A 236 -14.20 -29.08 1.76
N TRP A 237 -13.40 -29.29 2.81
CA TRP A 237 -12.13 -28.58 2.98
C TRP A 237 -11.15 -28.92 1.86
N GLY A 238 -11.02 -30.19 1.46
CA GLY A 238 -10.17 -30.57 0.34
C GLY A 238 -10.60 -29.90 -0.98
N LYS A 239 -11.90 -29.90 -1.30
CA LYS A 239 -12.42 -29.26 -2.51
C LYS A 239 -12.29 -27.73 -2.47
N SER A 240 -12.65 -27.11 -1.35
CA SER A 240 -12.53 -25.66 -1.19
C SER A 240 -11.07 -25.21 -1.19
N GLY A 241 -10.16 -25.99 -0.57
CA GLY A 241 -8.72 -25.77 -0.61
C GLY A 241 -8.16 -25.81 -2.02
N PHE A 242 -8.61 -26.76 -2.85
CA PHE A 242 -8.26 -26.80 -4.28
C PHE A 242 -8.75 -25.55 -5.03
N LEU A 243 -9.98 -25.08 -4.75
CA LEU A 243 -10.54 -23.87 -5.37
C LEU A 243 -9.81 -22.59 -4.93
N LEU A 244 -9.46 -22.47 -3.64
CA LEU A 244 -8.63 -21.39 -3.13
C LEU A 244 -7.25 -21.39 -3.80
N THR A 245 -6.62 -22.56 -3.88
CA THR A 245 -5.31 -22.74 -4.55
C THR A 245 -5.39 -22.35 -6.02
N THR A 246 -6.48 -22.71 -6.70
CA THR A 246 -6.73 -22.30 -8.10
C THR A 246 -6.83 -20.78 -8.23
N GLY A 247 -7.53 -20.10 -7.31
CA GLY A 247 -7.57 -18.64 -7.25
C GLY A 247 -6.20 -18.00 -7.00
N ILE A 248 -5.40 -18.59 -6.10
CA ILE A 248 -4.02 -18.17 -5.81
C ILE A 248 -3.14 -18.31 -7.06
N LEU A 249 -3.19 -19.46 -7.74
CA LEU A 249 -2.44 -19.70 -8.98
C LEU A 249 -2.86 -18.75 -10.10
N LEU A 250 -4.15 -18.44 -10.21
CA LEU A 250 -4.64 -17.45 -11.17
C LEU A 250 -4.08 -16.04 -10.88
N SER A 251 -3.81 -15.71 -9.60
CA SER A 251 -3.17 -14.47 -9.18
C SER A 251 -1.62 -14.51 -9.13
N ALA A 252 -0.99 -15.56 -9.67
CA ALA A 252 0.48 -15.71 -9.65
C ALA A 252 1.21 -14.54 -10.32
N VAL A 253 0.60 -13.91 -11.33
CA VAL A 253 1.09 -12.68 -11.98
C VAL A 253 1.33 -11.51 -11.02
N TYR A 254 0.65 -11.49 -9.87
CA TYR A 254 0.87 -10.51 -8.80
C TYR A 254 1.77 -11.08 -7.70
N ILE A 255 1.46 -12.27 -7.17
CA ILE A 255 2.16 -12.82 -5.98
C ILE A 255 3.65 -13.04 -6.25
N LEU A 256 4.02 -13.61 -7.40
CA LEU A 256 5.41 -13.95 -7.67
C LEU A 256 6.30 -12.70 -7.75
N PRO A 257 6.01 -11.70 -8.59
CA PRO A 257 6.81 -10.48 -8.59
C PRO A 257 6.71 -9.73 -7.26
N PHE A 258 5.57 -9.75 -6.57
CA PHE A 258 5.45 -9.13 -5.26
C PHE A 258 6.46 -9.73 -4.26
N TYR A 259 6.63 -11.05 -4.27
CA TYR A 259 7.58 -11.72 -3.39
C TYR A 259 9.03 -11.54 -3.84
N PHE A 260 9.34 -11.88 -5.09
CA PHE A 260 10.72 -11.95 -5.59
C PHE A 260 11.32 -10.59 -5.98
N ASP A 261 10.51 -9.67 -6.52
CA ASP A 261 11.00 -8.37 -7.01
C ASP A 261 10.79 -7.24 -6.00
N PHE A 262 9.96 -7.43 -4.96
CA PHE A 262 9.68 -6.41 -3.96
C PHE A 262 9.94 -6.88 -2.53
N TYR A 263 9.28 -7.94 -2.05
CA TYR A 263 9.33 -8.32 -0.62
C TYR A 263 10.75 -8.66 -0.17
N ILE A 264 11.46 -9.54 -0.87
CA ILE A 264 12.82 -9.96 -0.50
C ILE A 264 13.80 -8.78 -0.51
N SER A 265 13.63 -7.84 -1.42
CA SER A 265 14.49 -6.66 -1.55
C SER A 265 14.08 -5.48 -0.67
N ASN A 266 12.99 -5.58 0.10
CA ASN A 266 12.44 -4.46 0.85
C ASN A 266 13.21 -4.25 2.17
N ALA A 267 13.87 -3.10 2.31
CA ALA A 267 14.67 -2.77 3.49
C ALA A 267 13.88 -2.22 4.67
N GLY A 268 12.65 -1.74 4.46
CA GLY A 268 11.84 -1.08 5.49
C GLY A 268 10.88 -1.98 6.25
N ARG A 269 10.64 -3.20 5.76
CA ARG A 269 9.63 -4.14 6.29
C ARG A 269 10.19 -5.50 6.68
N VAL A 270 11.18 -6.00 5.95
CA VAL A 270 11.80 -7.29 6.25
C VAL A 270 12.87 -7.08 7.32
N GLY A 271 12.83 -7.89 8.39
CA GLY A 271 13.76 -7.76 9.52
C GLY A 271 13.44 -6.61 10.49
N SER A 272 12.27 -5.98 10.37
CA SER A 272 11.85 -4.90 11.28
C SER A 272 11.64 -5.39 12.72
N SER A 273 11.82 -4.50 13.70
CA SER A 273 11.63 -4.83 15.13
C SER A 273 10.17 -4.99 15.53
N TYR A 274 9.93 -5.63 16.69
CA TYR A 274 8.58 -5.76 17.24
C TYR A 274 7.94 -4.39 17.53
N GLU A 275 8.73 -3.43 18.02
CA GLU A 275 8.30 -2.05 18.28
C GLU A 275 7.80 -1.35 17.01
N TRP A 276 8.47 -1.59 15.87
CA TRP A 276 8.02 -1.09 14.57
C TRP A 276 6.66 -1.67 14.17
N SER A 277 6.43 -2.96 14.46
CA SER A 277 5.16 -3.63 14.16
C SER A 277 3.99 -3.05 14.96
N LEU A 278 4.24 -2.53 16.16
CA LEU A 278 3.23 -1.80 16.92
C LEU A 278 2.87 -0.50 16.22
N GLY A 279 3.78 0.14 15.50
CA GLY A 279 3.44 1.27 14.66
C GLY A 279 2.97 2.51 15.42
N GLY A 280 3.51 2.71 16.61
CA GLY A 280 3.05 3.76 17.54
C GLY A 280 1.69 3.45 18.17
N ASP A 281 1.17 2.22 18.02
CA ASP A 281 -0.15 1.84 18.51
C ASP A 281 -0.21 1.82 20.05
N THR A 282 -1.10 2.65 20.58
CA THR A 282 -1.38 2.83 22.00
C THR A 282 -2.72 2.23 22.42
N GLN A 283 -3.41 1.38 21.62
CA GLN A 283 -4.80 0.92 21.87
C GLN A 283 -5.07 0.53 23.32
N SER A 284 -5.77 1.38 24.06
CA SER A 284 -6.18 1.05 25.42
C SER A 284 -7.31 0.01 25.41
N LEU A 285 -7.44 -0.75 26.49
CA LEU A 285 -8.58 -1.65 26.68
C LEU A 285 -9.91 -0.92 26.48
N PHE A 286 -10.01 0.30 27.02
CA PHE A 286 -11.19 1.14 26.89
C PHE A 286 -11.45 1.54 25.42
N GLY A 287 -10.41 1.89 24.67
CA GLY A 287 -10.49 2.21 23.24
C GLY A 287 -10.99 1.02 22.39
N VAL A 288 -10.48 -0.19 22.65
CA VAL A 288 -10.95 -1.39 21.93
C VAL A 288 -12.40 -1.73 22.30
N LEU A 289 -12.75 -1.71 23.60
CA LEU A 289 -14.12 -1.95 24.07
C LEU A 289 -15.12 -0.95 23.50
N SER A 290 -14.69 0.30 23.30
CA SER A 290 -15.54 1.36 22.75
C SER A 290 -16.16 1.00 21.40
N ASN A 291 -15.59 0.07 20.63
CA ASN A 291 -16.22 -0.45 19.42
C ASN A 291 -17.64 -0.98 19.64
N PHE A 292 -17.92 -1.60 20.79
CA PHE A 292 -19.23 -2.18 21.10
C PHE A 292 -20.20 -1.17 21.74
N PHE A 293 -19.69 -0.07 22.30
CA PHE A 293 -20.48 0.88 23.11
C PHE A 293 -20.59 2.26 22.46
N ILE A 294 -19.45 2.94 22.28
CA ILE A 294 -19.35 4.31 21.76
C ILE A 294 -18.25 4.34 20.69
N PRO A 295 -18.56 3.96 19.43
CA PRO A 295 -17.53 3.68 18.43
C PRO A 295 -16.59 4.87 18.13
N PHE A 296 -17.02 6.12 18.31
CA PHE A 296 -16.15 7.30 18.11
C PHE A 296 -14.98 7.42 19.08
N LEU A 297 -14.96 6.65 20.17
CA LEU A 297 -13.84 6.60 21.12
C LEU A 297 -12.80 5.53 20.75
N SER A 298 -13.09 4.67 19.76
CA SER A 298 -12.15 3.65 19.30
C SER A 298 -11.11 4.24 18.35
N ASP A 299 -9.87 3.75 18.42
CA ASP A 299 -8.81 4.18 17.52
C ASP A 299 -9.14 3.79 16.07
N VAL A 300 -8.94 4.70 15.11
CA VAL A 300 -9.31 4.51 13.71
C VAL A 300 -8.71 3.24 13.09
N HIS A 301 -7.52 2.82 13.51
CA HIS A 301 -6.85 1.63 12.97
C HIS A 301 -7.41 0.32 13.54
N GLY A 302 -8.06 0.35 14.71
CA GLY A 302 -8.76 -0.79 15.30
C GLY A 302 -10.27 -0.74 15.14
N ALA A 303 -10.85 0.40 14.78
CA ALA A 303 -12.28 0.62 14.78
C ALA A 303 -13.02 -0.35 13.84
N PHE A 304 -14.01 -1.05 14.36
CA PHE A 304 -14.97 -1.91 13.65
C PHE A 304 -16.41 -1.70 14.13
N GLY A 305 -16.64 -0.84 15.12
CA GLY A 305 -17.97 -0.47 15.59
C GLY A 305 -18.82 0.12 14.46
N GLY A 306 -20.13 -0.14 14.50
CA GLY A 306 -21.08 0.36 13.49
C GLY A 306 -22.47 0.59 14.08
N SER A 307 -23.07 -0.46 14.62
CA SER A 307 -24.35 -0.41 15.32
C SER A 307 -24.21 -0.99 16.72
N SER A 308 -24.96 -0.46 17.69
CA SER A 308 -25.01 -0.97 19.07
C SER A 308 -25.46 -2.44 19.16
N ILE A 309 -26.08 -2.98 18.10
CA ILE A 309 -26.52 -4.37 18.02
C ILE A 309 -25.34 -5.35 18.08
N ILE A 310 -24.14 -4.96 17.65
CA ILE A 310 -22.97 -5.85 17.69
C ILE A 310 -22.56 -6.23 19.12
N LEU A 311 -22.96 -5.44 20.13
CA LEU A 311 -22.74 -5.75 21.55
C LEU A 311 -23.40 -7.08 21.97
N LEU A 312 -24.50 -7.48 21.32
CA LEU A 312 -25.16 -8.77 21.61
C LEU A 312 -24.21 -9.95 21.37
N ALA A 313 -23.32 -9.87 20.38
CA ALA A 313 -22.34 -10.93 20.12
C ALA A 313 -21.29 -11.03 21.23
N ALA A 314 -20.84 -9.90 21.77
CA ALA A 314 -19.92 -9.89 22.91
C ALA A 314 -20.59 -10.46 24.17
N LEU A 315 -21.88 -10.20 24.37
CA LEU A 315 -22.68 -10.69 25.49
C LEU A 315 -23.15 -12.15 25.35
N LEU A 316 -22.74 -12.89 24.32
CA LEU A 316 -23.12 -14.30 24.12
C LEU A 316 -22.98 -15.18 25.40
N PRO A 317 -21.89 -15.08 26.20
CA PRO A 317 -21.74 -15.93 27.38
C PRO A 317 -22.85 -15.76 28.42
N VAL A 318 -23.44 -14.57 28.52
CA VAL A 318 -24.51 -14.22 29.46
C VAL A 318 -25.73 -15.14 29.28
N LEU A 319 -25.99 -15.62 28.07
CA LEU A 319 -27.09 -16.54 27.78
C LEU A 319 -27.00 -17.86 28.56
N ARG A 320 -25.80 -18.27 29.03
CA ARG A 320 -25.64 -19.46 29.88
C ARG A 320 -26.30 -19.32 31.24
N TRP A 321 -26.29 -18.12 31.83
CA TRP A 321 -26.98 -17.85 33.09
C TRP A 321 -28.49 -18.03 32.98
N PHE A 322 -29.02 -17.89 31.76
CA PHE A 322 -30.43 -18.13 31.43
C PHE A 322 -30.69 -19.53 30.85
N ARG A 323 -29.79 -20.49 31.10
CA ARG A 323 -29.91 -21.91 30.68
C ARG A 323 -30.04 -22.12 29.16
N VAL A 324 -29.61 -21.16 28.33
CA VAL A 324 -29.54 -21.34 26.87
C VAL A 324 -28.41 -22.30 26.53
N ARG A 325 -28.73 -23.36 25.78
CA ARG A 325 -27.71 -24.26 25.22
C ARG A 325 -27.13 -23.64 23.95
N ILE A 326 -25.88 -23.20 24.06
CA ILE A 326 -25.09 -22.66 22.94
C ILE A 326 -24.28 -23.81 22.32
N PRO A 327 -24.36 -24.03 20.99
CA PRO A 327 -23.56 -25.04 20.29
C PRO A 327 -22.06 -24.80 20.41
N ARG A 328 -21.26 -25.87 20.26
CA ARG A 328 -19.79 -25.79 20.30
C ARG A 328 -19.24 -24.90 19.17
N SER A 329 -19.83 -24.95 17.98
CA SER A 329 -19.40 -24.13 16.84
C SER A 329 -19.48 -22.63 17.16
N VAL A 330 -20.56 -22.18 17.82
CA VAL A 330 -20.78 -20.78 18.21
C VAL A 330 -19.80 -20.36 19.31
N TRP A 331 -19.46 -21.25 20.25
CA TRP A 331 -18.41 -20.99 21.25
C TRP A 331 -17.03 -20.82 20.61
N ILE A 332 -16.69 -21.66 19.63
CA ILE A 332 -15.44 -21.54 18.89
C ILE A 332 -15.38 -20.20 18.16
N ILE A 333 -16.47 -19.77 17.51
CA ILE A 333 -16.54 -18.47 16.83
C ILE A 333 -16.36 -17.32 17.84
N TRP A 334 -16.99 -17.38 19.00
CA TRP A 334 -16.81 -16.38 20.05
C TRP A 334 -15.37 -16.37 20.59
N GLY A 335 -14.74 -17.54 20.72
CA GLY A 335 -13.32 -17.67 21.06
C GLY A 335 -12.40 -17.04 20.02
N ILE A 336 -12.69 -17.19 18.72
CA ILE A 336 -11.97 -16.50 17.63
C ILE A 336 -12.10 -14.99 17.80
N VAL A 337 -13.30 -14.46 18.01
CA VAL A 337 -13.54 -13.03 18.26
C VAL A 337 -12.76 -12.55 19.48
N LEU A 338 -12.70 -13.33 20.56
CA LEU A 338 -11.92 -13.00 21.74
C LEU A 338 -10.41 -12.96 21.46
N ILE A 339 -9.86 -13.92 20.72
CA ILE A 339 -8.44 -13.93 20.33
C ILE A 339 -8.10 -12.71 19.47
N LEU A 340 -8.95 -12.39 18.49
CA LEU A 340 -8.79 -11.20 17.65
C LEU A 340 -8.85 -9.92 18.49
N PHE A 341 -9.72 -9.87 19.50
CA PHE A 341 -9.81 -8.74 20.43
C PHE A 341 -8.54 -8.58 21.27
N LEU A 342 -8.00 -9.68 21.79
CA LEU A 342 -6.74 -9.68 22.54
C LEU A 342 -5.56 -9.28 21.64
N TYR A 343 -5.54 -9.72 20.39
CA TYR A 343 -4.53 -9.32 19.40
C TYR A 343 -4.52 -7.80 19.18
N MET A 344 -5.69 -7.16 19.08
CA MET A 344 -5.79 -5.71 18.87
C MET A 344 -5.16 -4.88 20.01
N LEU A 345 -5.04 -5.44 21.21
CA LEU A 345 -4.40 -4.78 22.35
C LEU A 345 -2.86 -4.73 22.24
N GLY A 346 -2.28 -5.28 21.17
CA GLY A 346 -0.85 -5.20 20.85
C GLY A 346 0.00 -5.78 21.98
N GLN A 347 0.97 -5.01 22.46
CA GLN A 347 1.90 -5.41 23.53
C GLN A 347 1.25 -5.67 24.90
N ARG A 348 -0.01 -5.26 25.13
CA ARG A 348 -0.69 -5.49 26.42
C ARG A 348 -1.14 -6.94 26.62
N THR A 349 -1.12 -7.75 25.56
CA THR A 349 -1.40 -9.19 25.63
C THR A 349 -0.33 -9.95 24.83
N PRO A 350 -0.10 -11.24 25.11
CA PRO A 350 0.85 -12.03 24.34
C PRO A 350 0.35 -12.38 22.92
N ALA A 351 -0.93 -12.16 22.59
CA ALA A 351 -1.55 -12.65 21.36
C ALA A 351 -0.90 -12.05 20.10
N HIS A 352 -0.65 -10.74 20.07
CA HIS A 352 0.01 -10.08 18.95
C HIS A 352 1.47 -10.50 18.82
N ARG A 353 2.21 -10.51 19.93
CA ARG A 353 3.62 -10.89 19.94
C ARG A 353 3.83 -12.31 19.47
N TRP A 354 3.02 -13.26 19.96
CA TRP A 354 3.06 -14.64 19.51
C TRP A 354 2.79 -14.74 18.00
N ALA A 355 1.79 -14.03 17.49
CA ALA A 355 1.53 -14.00 16.05
C ALA A 355 2.69 -13.41 15.25
N TRP A 356 3.31 -12.32 15.73
CA TRP A 356 4.46 -11.69 15.09
C TRP A 356 5.70 -12.61 15.04
N GLU A 357 5.96 -13.38 16.11
CA GLU A 357 7.10 -14.30 16.20
C GLU A 357 6.89 -15.58 15.37
N TYR A 358 5.69 -16.16 15.36
CA TYR A 358 5.46 -17.51 14.85
C TYR A 358 4.61 -17.61 13.57
N LEU A 359 3.80 -16.60 13.22
CA LEU A 359 3.04 -16.66 11.98
C LEU A 359 3.88 -16.17 10.80
N PRO A 360 3.96 -16.95 9.70
CA PRO A 360 4.71 -16.55 8.52
C PRO A 360 4.31 -15.17 8.00
N LEU A 361 5.30 -14.36 7.62
CA LEU A 361 5.15 -13.01 7.06
C LEU A 361 4.56 -11.96 8.01
N MET A 362 4.06 -12.33 9.19
CA MET A 362 3.42 -11.40 10.12
C MET A 362 4.39 -10.32 10.63
N SER A 363 5.68 -10.65 10.71
CA SER A 363 6.73 -9.71 11.13
C SER A 363 6.89 -8.49 10.23
N ALA A 364 6.43 -8.57 8.97
CA ALA A 364 6.47 -7.47 8.01
C ALA A 364 5.25 -6.52 8.07
N PHE A 365 4.31 -6.77 8.99
CA PHE A 365 3.07 -6.00 9.14
C PHE A 365 3.09 -5.09 10.38
N ARG A 366 2.28 -4.03 10.31
CA ARG A 366 2.23 -2.96 11.32
C ARG A 366 0.79 -2.64 11.73
N ASN A 367 0.61 -2.13 12.95
CA ASN A 367 -0.66 -1.71 13.57
C ASN A 367 -1.57 -2.93 13.86
N PRO A 368 -1.51 -3.51 15.08
CA PRO A 368 -2.30 -4.67 15.45
C PRO A 368 -3.81 -4.49 15.23
N GLY A 369 -4.32 -3.27 15.45
CA GLY A 369 -5.74 -2.95 15.26
C GLY A 369 -6.33 -3.38 13.91
N LYS A 370 -5.54 -3.38 12.82
CA LYS A 370 -6.01 -3.69 11.46
C LYS A 370 -6.56 -5.12 11.31
N ILE A 371 -6.22 -6.03 12.23
CA ILE A 371 -6.81 -7.38 12.23
C ILE A 371 -8.33 -7.36 12.41
N SER A 372 -8.89 -6.26 12.92
CA SER A 372 -10.32 -6.11 13.12
C SER A 372 -11.15 -6.20 11.83
N MET A 373 -10.51 -6.15 10.65
CA MET A 373 -11.11 -6.54 9.36
C MET A 373 -11.83 -7.90 9.41
N ILE A 374 -11.33 -8.85 10.20
CA ILE A 374 -11.87 -10.21 10.31
C ILE A 374 -13.14 -10.25 11.20
N MET A 375 -13.27 -9.32 12.15
CA MET A 375 -14.34 -9.31 13.17
C MET A 375 -15.76 -9.33 12.60
N PRO A 376 -16.13 -8.47 11.61
CA PRO A 376 -17.51 -8.33 11.17
C PRO A 376 -18.16 -9.65 10.72
N VAL A 377 -17.43 -10.53 10.04
CA VAL A 377 -17.97 -11.83 9.57
C VAL A 377 -18.33 -12.74 10.75
N PHE A 378 -17.46 -12.84 11.75
CA PHE A 378 -17.70 -13.71 12.90
C PHE A 378 -18.75 -13.13 13.86
N LEU A 379 -18.80 -11.81 14.01
CA LEU A 379 -19.90 -11.12 14.70
C LEU A 379 -21.23 -11.37 13.99
N MET A 380 -21.27 -11.29 12.65
CA MET A 380 -22.45 -11.61 11.85
C MET A 380 -22.93 -13.05 12.09
N MET A 381 -22.02 -14.02 12.16
CA MET A 381 -22.37 -15.42 12.43
C MET A 381 -22.97 -15.61 13.82
N ILE A 382 -22.37 -15.02 14.86
CA ILE A 382 -22.89 -15.08 16.23
C ILE A 382 -24.30 -14.46 16.27
N LEU A 383 -24.46 -13.25 15.72
CA LEU A 383 -25.74 -12.55 15.69
C LEU A 383 -26.80 -13.33 14.90
N ALA A 384 -26.43 -13.94 13.77
CA ALA A 384 -27.33 -14.76 12.97
C ALA A 384 -27.85 -15.95 13.78
N TRP A 385 -27.00 -16.59 14.59
CA TRP A 385 -27.42 -17.66 15.49
C TRP A 385 -28.30 -17.15 16.63
N ILE A 386 -27.93 -16.05 17.30
CA ILE A 386 -28.73 -15.45 18.39
C ILE A 386 -30.14 -15.09 17.91
N ILE A 387 -30.26 -14.52 16.70
CA ILE A 387 -31.54 -14.14 16.10
C ILE A 387 -32.38 -15.36 15.72
N LYS A 388 -31.73 -16.40 15.17
CA LYS A 388 -32.43 -17.60 14.70
C LYS A 388 -32.87 -18.53 15.83
N LYS A 389 -32.25 -18.44 17.01
CA LYS A 389 -32.54 -19.34 18.11
C LYS A 389 -33.97 -19.14 18.63
N ASP A 390 -34.87 -20.03 18.20
CA ASP A 390 -36.25 -20.08 18.67
C ASP A 390 -36.32 -20.60 20.12
N GLY A 391 -37.09 -19.90 20.96
CA GLY A 391 -37.40 -20.31 22.33
C GLY A 391 -37.49 -19.11 23.28
N PRO A 392 -38.66 -18.82 23.86
CA PRO A 392 -38.75 -17.82 24.91
C PRO A 392 -38.17 -18.35 26.23
N LEU A 393 -37.33 -17.55 26.87
CA LEU A 393 -36.44 -18.01 27.95
C LEU A 393 -36.81 -17.51 29.34
N PHE A 394 -37.62 -16.46 29.43
CA PHE A 394 -37.87 -15.77 30.68
C PHE A 394 -39.34 -15.35 30.79
N SER A 395 -39.93 -15.58 31.96
CA SER A 395 -41.22 -15.02 32.38
C SER A 395 -40.93 -14.05 33.51
N LEU A 396 -41.12 -12.74 33.27
CA LEU A 396 -41.22 -11.79 34.37
C LEU A 396 -42.58 -12.02 35.04
N LYS A 397 -42.59 -12.27 36.35
CA LYS A 397 -43.84 -12.49 37.11
C LYS A 397 -44.85 -11.32 37.00
N SER A 398 -44.43 -10.12 36.59
CA SER A 398 -45.29 -8.94 36.38
C SER A 398 -45.66 -8.64 34.92
N LEU A 399 -44.99 -9.26 33.95
CA LEU A 399 -45.19 -9.06 32.50
C LEU A 399 -45.19 -10.43 31.85
N SER A 400 -46.36 -10.96 31.50
CA SER A 400 -46.61 -12.27 30.88
C SER A 400 -46.00 -12.45 29.47
N ALA A 401 -44.87 -11.80 29.16
CA ALA A 401 -44.19 -11.83 27.88
C ALA A 401 -43.00 -12.81 27.88
N LYS A 402 -42.97 -13.64 26.84
CA LYS A 402 -42.00 -14.70 26.57
C LYS A 402 -40.89 -14.13 25.66
N LEU A 403 -39.72 -13.75 26.21
CA LEU A 403 -38.67 -13.04 25.46
C LEU A 403 -37.65 -13.98 24.76
N PRO A 404 -37.32 -13.74 23.48
CA PRO A 404 -36.27 -14.47 22.76
C PRO A 404 -34.85 -14.01 23.17
N PRO A 405 -33.79 -14.79 22.84
CA PRO A 405 -32.41 -14.49 23.24
C PRO A 405 -31.91 -13.10 22.85
N TYR A 406 -32.20 -12.65 21.62
CA TYR A 406 -31.76 -11.32 21.16
C TYR A 406 -32.42 -10.18 21.95
N SER A 407 -33.69 -10.32 22.34
CA SER A 407 -34.39 -9.31 23.14
C SER A 407 -33.85 -9.25 24.57
N LEU A 408 -33.53 -10.40 25.16
CA LEU A 408 -32.90 -10.46 26.48
C LEU A 408 -31.53 -9.76 26.47
N LEU A 409 -30.67 -10.09 25.51
CA LEU A 409 -29.36 -9.44 25.41
C LEU A 409 -29.47 -7.94 25.08
N ALA A 410 -30.48 -7.54 24.30
CA ALA A 410 -30.76 -6.13 24.04
C ALA A 410 -31.16 -5.37 25.32
N LEU A 411 -31.96 -5.97 26.22
CA LEU A 411 -32.28 -5.37 27.53
C LEU A 411 -31.02 -5.17 28.40
N ILE A 412 -30.11 -6.14 28.39
CA ILE A 412 -28.85 -6.04 29.12
C ILE A 412 -27.96 -4.95 28.50
N ALA A 413 -27.88 -4.91 27.17
CA ALA A 413 -27.15 -3.87 26.44
C ALA A 413 -27.69 -2.45 26.74
N LEU A 414 -29.00 -2.29 26.91
CA LEU A 414 -29.63 -1.01 27.28
C LEU A 414 -29.16 -0.48 28.64
N VAL A 415 -28.76 -1.36 29.57
CA VAL A 415 -28.18 -0.98 30.86
C VAL A 415 -26.67 -0.73 30.74
N LEU A 416 -25.97 -1.56 29.97
CA LEU A 416 -24.51 -1.49 29.88
C LEU A 416 -24.01 -0.27 29.09
N ILE A 417 -24.74 0.20 28.07
CA ILE A 417 -24.32 1.38 27.28
C ILE A 417 -24.26 2.66 28.13
N PRO A 418 -25.32 3.04 28.87
CA PRO A 418 -25.26 4.18 29.79
C PRO A 418 -24.21 4.00 30.88
N LEU A 419 -24.05 2.79 31.42
CA LEU A 419 -23.03 2.50 32.43
C LEU A 419 -21.61 2.72 31.87
N PHE A 420 -21.33 2.24 30.65
CA PHE A 420 -20.05 2.46 29.99
C PHE A 420 -19.79 3.95 29.71
N ALA A 421 -20.82 4.68 29.27
CA ALA A 421 -20.74 6.14 29.08
C ALA A 421 -20.47 6.89 30.39
N LEU A 422 -21.12 6.46 31.49
CA LEU A 422 -20.90 7.02 32.83
C LEU A 422 -19.48 6.76 33.32
N ILE A 423 -18.97 5.53 33.15
CA ILE A 423 -17.59 5.17 33.49
C ILE A 423 -16.61 6.03 32.69
N PHE A 424 -16.83 6.19 31.38
CA PHE A 424 -16.00 7.07 30.54
C PHE A 424 -15.99 8.51 31.07
N TYR A 425 -17.17 9.04 31.39
CA TYR A 425 -17.34 10.41 31.86
C TYR A 425 -16.65 10.66 33.21
N ILE A 426 -16.78 9.74 34.16
CA ILE A 426 -16.21 9.85 35.51
C ILE A 426 -14.69 9.66 35.48
N PHE A 427 -14.19 8.58 34.86
CA PHE A 427 -12.80 8.17 34.99
C PHE A 427 -11.89 8.69 33.87
N ARG A 428 -12.45 9.16 32.75
CA ARG A 428 -11.72 9.64 31.56
C ARG A 428 -10.51 8.76 31.19
N PRO A 429 -10.71 7.45 31.02
CA PRO A 429 -9.61 6.53 30.74
C PRO A 429 -8.88 6.92 29.46
N PRO A 430 -7.57 6.64 29.35
CA PRO A 430 -6.81 6.96 28.15
C PRO A 430 -7.40 6.25 26.93
N LEU A 431 -7.49 6.96 25.81
CA LEU A 431 -7.93 6.42 24.53
C LEU A 431 -6.72 6.03 23.66
N GLY A 432 -6.99 5.53 22.45
CA GLY A 432 -5.96 5.35 21.43
C GLY A 432 -5.44 6.68 20.86
N TYR A 433 -4.55 6.59 19.87
CA TYR A 433 -3.84 7.73 19.31
C TYR A 433 -4.73 8.60 18.41
N LEU A 434 -5.57 7.99 17.57
CA LEU A 434 -6.41 8.70 16.60
C LEU A 434 -7.88 8.25 16.65
N PRO A 435 -8.59 8.46 17.78
CA PRO A 435 -10.02 8.22 17.83
C PRO A 435 -10.80 9.29 17.03
N PRO A 436 -11.93 8.95 16.39
CA PRO A 436 -12.75 9.91 15.61
C PRO A 436 -13.13 11.20 16.34
N VAL A 437 -13.38 11.14 17.66
CA VAL A 437 -13.65 12.35 18.47
C VAL A 437 -12.51 13.36 18.44
N VAL A 438 -11.25 12.90 18.32
CA VAL A 438 -10.06 13.75 18.22
C VAL A 438 -9.88 14.25 16.80
N ILE A 439 -10.08 13.38 15.80
CA ILE A 439 -9.89 13.72 14.38
C ILE A 439 -10.85 14.83 13.93
N ASN A 440 -12.15 14.67 14.21
CA ASN A 440 -13.20 15.52 13.64
C ASN A 440 -13.80 16.53 14.63
N LYS A 441 -13.30 16.59 15.87
CA LYS A 441 -13.87 17.43 16.96
C LYS A 441 -15.39 17.30 17.02
N ILE A 442 -15.86 16.06 17.16
CA ILE A 442 -17.28 15.71 16.98
C ILE A 442 -18.17 16.50 17.95
N PRO A 443 -19.22 17.19 17.47
CA PRO A 443 -20.14 17.92 18.33
C PRO A 443 -20.84 17.00 19.33
N PHE A 444 -21.07 17.47 20.55
CA PHE A 444 -21.72 16.68 21.61
C PHE A 444 -23.12 16.18 21.20
N GLY A 445 -23.89 16.98 20.46
CA GLY A 445 -25.20 16.57 19.95
C GLY A 445 -25.14 15.35 19.01
N ILE A 446 -24.08 15.22 18.21
CA ILE A 446 -23.87 14.04 17.34
C ILE A 446 -23.52 12.82 18.17
N LEU A 447 -22.71 12.97 19.23
CA LEU A 447 -22.40 11.88 20.15
C LEU A 447 -23.68 11.36 20.84
N LEU A 448 -24.52 12.27 21.34
CA LEU A 448 -25.83 11.93 21.92
C LEU A 448 -26.74 11.26 20.89
N PHE A 449 -26.75 11.73 19.65
CA PHE A 449 -27.53 11.11 18.57
C PHE A 449 -27.10 9.66 18.30
N ILE A 450 -25.80 9.38 18.24
CA ILE A 450 -25.29 8.01 18.01
C ILE A 450 -25.65 7.06 19.16
N ILE A 451 -25.52 7.52 20.40
CA ILE A 451 -25.89 6.73 21.58
C ILE A 451 -27.42 6.53 21.62
N GLY A 452 -28.18 7.62 21.43
CA GLY A 452 -29.64 7.61 21.45
C GLY A 452 -30.25 6.74 20.34
N SER A 453 -29.77 6.85 19.10
CA SER A 453 -30.21 5.98 17.99
C SER A 453 -29.84 4.51 18.20
N GLY A 454 -28.72 4.24 18.88
CA GLY A 454 -28.33 2.90 19.33
C GLY A 454 -29.30 2.33 20.37
N VAL A 455 -29.67 3.14 21.37
CA VAL A 455 -30.70 2.81 22.37
C VAL A 455 -32.05 2.53 21.69
N VAL A 456 -32.48 3.39 20.77
CA VAL A 456 -33.71 3.19 19.98
C VAL A 456 -33.66 1.87 19.20
N SER A 457 -32.53 1.55 18.58
CA SER A 457 -32.34 0.28 17.85
C SER A 457 -32.46 -0.92 18.78
N LEU A 458 -31.89 -0.86 19.99
CA LEU A 458 -32.03 -1.93 20.99
C LEU A 458 -33.47 -2.07 21.49
N VAL A 459 -34.18 -0.95 21.74
CA VAL A 459 -35.61 -0.98 22.12
C VAL A 459 -36.46 -1.59 21.03
N LEU A 460 -36.27 -1.19 19.76
CA LEU A 460 -36.99 -1.76 18.63
C LEU A 460 -36.68 -3.25 18.45
N LEU A 461 -35.45 -3.68 18.74
CA LEU A 461 -35.06 -5.09 18.73
C LEU A 461 -35.76 -5.89 19.85
N VAL A 462 -35.98 -5.29 21.03
CA VAL A 462 -36.82 -5.89 22.08
C VAL A 462 -38.28 -6.03 21.61
N LEU A 463 -38.85 -4.97 21.04
CA LEU A 463 -40.22 -4.97 20.50
C LEU A 463 -40.43 -6.01 19.39
N CYS A 464 -39.41 -6.25 18.56
CA CYS A 464 -39.44 -7.30 17.53
C CYS A 464 -39.66 -8.70 18.11
N GLY A 465 -39.19 -8.96 19.34
CA GLY A 465 -39.37 -10.24 20.03
C GLY A 465 -40.56 -10.31 20.98
N ALA A 466 -41.14 -9.16 21.37
CA ALA A 466 -42.24 -9.11 22.33
C ALA A 466 -43.62 -9.37 21.71
N SER A 467 -43.86 -8.98 20.46
CA SER A 467 -45.17 -9.12 19.80
C SER A 467 -45.06 -9.50 18.33
N HIS A 468 -45.68 -10.62 17.94
CA HIS A 468 -45.74 -11.07 16.54
C HIS A 468 -46.41 -10.04 15.61
N ARG A 469 -47.43 -9.31 16.10
CA ARG A 469 -48.18 -8.32 15.31
C ARG A 469 -47.34 -7.08 15.03
N LEU A 470 -46.53 -6.65 15.99
CA LEU A 470 -45.66 -5.47 15.87
C LEU A 470 -44.28 -5.79 15.28
N SER A 471 -43.86 -7.07 15.25
CA SER A 471 -42.50 -7.49 14.86
C SER A 471 -42.08 -6.99 13.49
N ARG A 472 -42.98 -7.02 12.49
CA ARG A 472 -42.67 -6.54 11.14
C ARG A 472 -42.49 -5.02 11.08
N ILE A 473 -43.35 -4.28 11.77
CA ILE A 473 -43.32 -2.80 11.80
C ILE A 473 -42.09 -2.34 12.58
N ALA A 474 -41.89 -2.88 13.80
CA ALA A 474 -40.72 -2.60 14.62
C ALA A 474 -39.42 -2.95 13.89
N GLY A 475 -39.40 -4.05 13.12
CA GLY A 475 -38.23 -4.44 12.34
C GLY A 475 -37.90 -3.49 11.17
N ILE A 476 -38.89 -2.87 10.54
CA ILE A 476 -38.66 -1.84 9.52
C ILE A 476 -38.06 -0.58 10.16
N PHE A 477 -38.65 -0.11 11.27
CA PHE A 477 -38.11 1.02 12.03
C PHE A 477 -36.70 0.73 12.57
N LEU A 478 -36.42 -0.51 12.97
CA LEU A 478 -35.09 -0.95 13.40
C LEU A 478 -34.07 -0.79 12.28
N CYS A 479 -34.41 -1.22 11.06
CA CYS A 479 -33.54 -1.04 9.90
C CYS A 479 -33.31 0.44 9.60
N LEU A 480 -34.35 1.27 9.65
CA LEU A 480 -34.25 2.71 9.40
C LEU A 480 -33.38 3.41 10.47
N ALA A 481 -33.62 3.12 11.76
CA ALA A 481 -32.83 3.67 12.86
C ALA A 481 -31.35 3.26 12.75
N THR A 482 -31.08 2.01 12.36
CA THR A 482 -29.72 1.51 12.17
C THR A 482 -29.04 2.17 10.96
N VAL A 483 -29.75 2.37 9.85
CA VAL A 483 -29.23 3.12 8.69
C VAL A 483 -28.87 4.54 9.10
N LEU A 484 -29.76 5.25 9.81
CA LEU A 484 -29.50 6.61 10.29
C LEU A 484 -28.29 6.66 11.25
N GLN A 485 -28.21 5.72 12.19
CA GLN A 485 -27.08 5.60 13.12
C GLN A 485 -25.76 5.42 12.35
N ILE A 486 -25.71 4.46 11.41
CA ILE A 486 -24.51 4.17 10.62
C ILE A 486 -24.15 5.36 9.73
N SER A 487 -25.10 5.97 9.02
CA SER A 487 -24.83 7.12 8.15
C SER A 487 -24.20 8.28 8.93
N ALA A 488 -24.74 8.61 10.10
CA ALA A 488 -24.17 9.63 10.98
C ALA A 488 -22.78 9.20 11.50
N LEU A 489 -22.61 7.94 11.89
CA LEU A 489 -21.32 7.43 12.35
C LEU A 489 -20.25 7.54 11.26
N LEU A 490 -20.57 7.13 10.04
CA LEU A 490 -19.63 7.12 8.92
C LEU A 490 -19.30 8.54 8.42
N ARG A 491 -20.20 9.51 8.60
CA ARG A 491 -19.92 10.93 8.28
C ARG A 491 -18.84 11.56 9.17
N TYR A 492 -18.62 11.05 10.38
CA TYR A 492 -17.66 11.61 11.34
C TYR A 492 -16.58 10.60 11.77
N GLY A 493 -16.56 9.41 11.16
CA GLY A 493 -15.72 8.29 11.61
C GLY A 493 -14.25 8.36 11.18
N THR A 494 -13.86 9.23 10.27
CA THR A 494 -12.47 9.38 9.81
C THR A 494 -12.21 10.74 9.16
N PHE A 495 -11.01 10.97 8.65
CA PHE A 495 -10.57 12.18 7.97
C PHE A 495 -11.40 12.49 6.73
N ILE A 496 -11.74 13.76 6.54
CA ILE A 496 -12.51 14.27 5.40
C ILE A 496 -11.73 15.40 4.78
N GLU A 497 -11.58 15.32 3.47
CA GLU A 497 -10.80 16.26 2.68
C GLU A 497 -11.63 16.79 1.51
N PRO A 498 -11.39 18.01 1.01
CA PRO A 498 -11.94 18.43 -0.27
C PRO A 498 -11.52 17.48 -1.39
N ALA A 499 -12.46 17.14 -2.28
CA ALA A 499 -12.18 16.39 -3.48
C ALA A 499 -11.37 17.26 -4.45
N LYS A 500 -10.23 16.75 -4.90
CA LYS A 500 -9.33 17.43 -5.85
C LYS A 500 -9.38 16.72 -7.20
N GLU A 501 -9.41 17.53 -8.26
CA GLU A 501 -9.21 17.01 -9.61
C GLU A 501 -7.81 16.38 -9.72
N GLN A 502 -7.76 15.29 -10.48
CA GLN A 502 -6.52 14.56 -10.71
C GLN A 502 -5.82 15.09 -11.96
N PRO A 503 -4.52 14.82 -12.15
CA PRO A 503 -3.80 15.24 -13.34
C PRO A 503 -4.47 14.76 -14.64
N THR A 504 -4.50 15.59 -15.67
CA THR A 504 -4.96 15.15 -17.00
C THR A 504 -3.89 14.31 -17.69
N PHE A 505 -4.27 13.58 -18.73
CA PHE A 505 -3.32 12.82 -19.54
C PHE A 505 -2.22 13.70 -20.14
N GLU A 506 -2.59 14.89 -20.63
CA GLU A 506 -1.66 15.87 -21.22
C GLU A 506 -0.69 16.41 -20.16
N GLN A 507 -1.17 16.66 -18.94
CA GLN A 507 -0.32 17.08 -17.83
C GLN A 507 0.68 15.98 -17.44
N MET A 508 0.23 14.72 -17.38
CA MET A 508 1.13 13.59 -17.11
C MET A 508 2.15 13.41 -18.24
N GLN A 509 1.74 13.55 -19.50
CA GLN A 509 2.64 13.47 -20.66
C GLN A 509 3.70 14.58 -20.62
N ALA A 510 3.30 15.82 -20.35
CA ALA A 510 4.22 16.95 -20.18
C ALA A 510 5.22 16.70 -19.03
N GLN A 511 4.75 16.16 -17.90
CA GLN A 511 5.62 15.81 -16.76
C GLN A 511 6.65 14.74 -17.14
N LYS A 512 6.24 13.70 -17.88
CA LYS A 512 7.13 12.61 -18.34
C LYS A 512 8.09 13.05 -19.45
N LYS A 513 7.73 14.08 -20.22
CA LYS A 513 8.64 14.73 -21.16
C LYS A 513 9.77 15.47 -20.43
N GLU A 514 9.48 16.13 -19.31
CA GLU A 514 10.52 16.79 -18.50
C GLU A 514 11.39 15.77 -17.73
N LYS A 515 10.77 14.81 -17.04
CA LYS A 515 11.49 13.76 -16.30
C LYS A 515 10.63 12.52 -16.18
N LEU A 516 11.20 11.36 -16.48
CA LEU A 516 10.46 10.10 -16.42
C LEU A 516 10.07 9.68 -15.00
N ASP A 517 10.74 10.21 -13.98
CA ASP A 517 10.53 9.86 -12.58
C ASP A 517 9.07 10.03 -12.12
N TYR A 518 8.68 9.19 -11.18
CA TYR A 518 7.48 9.31 -10.39
C TYR A 518 7.47 10.65 -9.65
N ARG A 519 6.40 11.43 -9.83
CA ARG A 519 6.29 12.83 -9.31
C ARG A 519 5.45 12.94 -8.04
N TYR A 520 4.87 11.85 -7.55
CA TYR A 520 4.00 11.87 -6.37
C TYR A 520 4.73 11.37 -5.12
N HIS A 521 4.02 11.29 -4.00
CA HIS A 521 4.62 10.87 -2.74
C HIS A 521 4.83 9.36 -2.70
N ASP A 522 6.03 8.93 -2.32
CA ASP A 522 6.33 7.52 -2.06
C ASP A 522 5.60 7.05 -0.80
N LEU A 523 5.16 5.79 -0.81
CA LEU A 523 4.64 5.17 0.41
C LEU A 523 5.82 4.89 1.36
N PRO A 524 5.66 5.06 2.68
CA PRO A 524 6.70 4.71 3.64
C PRO A 524 7.03 3.21 3.62
N GLY A 525 8.33 2.88 3.69
CA GLY A 525 8.80 1.49 3.78
C GLY A 525 8.74 0.73 2.45
N MET A 526 8.87 1.43 1.32
CA MET A 526 8.87 0.85 -0.03
C MET A 526 10.25 0.82 -0.69
N GLN A 527 11.30 1.16 0.06
CA GLN A 527 12.65 1.29 -0.46
C GLN A 527 13.32 -0.07 -0.65
N THR A 528 14.16 -0.18 -1.68
CA THR A 528 15.03 -1.36 -1.88
C THR A 528 16.23 -1.30 -0.95
N SER A 529 16.75 -2.47 -0.57
CA SER A 529 18.03 -2.59 0.13
C SER A 529 19.17 -1.96 -0.68
N ALA A 530 19.20 -2.13 -2.00
CA ALA A 530 20.21 -1.51 -2.87
C ALA A 530 20.27 0.02 -2.71
N VAL A 531 19.11 0.69 -2.66
CA VAL A 531 19.04 2.15 -2.47
C VAL A 531 19.44 2.56 -1.07
N ILE A 532 18.93 1.88 -0.04
CA ILE A 532 19.25 2.23 1.36
C ILE A 532 20.73 2.03 1.64
N THR A 533 21.30 0.88 1.26
CA THR A 533 22.73 0.60 1.41
C THR A 533 23.58 1.62 0.65
N GLN A 534 23.17 2.03 -0.56
CA GLN A 534 23.88 3.08 -1.31
C GLN A 534 23.91 4.41 -0.56
N LEU A 535 22.78 4.84 0.02
CA LEU A 535 22.69 6.12 0.75
C LEU A 535 23.38 6.08 2.12
N GLU A 536 23.49 4.91 2.75
CA GLU A 536 24.22 4.72 4.01
C GLU A 536 25.74 4.82 3.83
N HIS A 537 26.26 4.33 2.70
CA HIS A 537 27.69 4.25 2.42
C HIS A 537 28.21 5.34 1.47
N SER A 538 27.35 5.92 0.62
CA SER A 538 27.73 6.87 -0.43
C SER A 538 26.55 7.77 -0.81
N PHE A 539 26.32 7.99 -2.10
CA PHE A 539 25.27 8.86 -2.65
C PHE A 539 24.68 8.29 -3.94
N MET A 540 23.52 8.83 -4.34
CA MET A 540 22.88 8.55 -5.63
C MET A 540 23.23 9.67 -6.61
N GLU A 541 24.18 9.42 -7.50
CA GLU A 541 24.63 10.42 -8.46
C GLU A 541 23.52 10.77 -9.48
N PRO A 542 23.22 12.05 -9.73
CA PRO A 542 22.05 12.51 -10.48
C PRO A 542 22.28 12.48 -12.00
N PHE A 543 22.42 11.28 -12.56
CA PHE A 543 22.42 11.08 -14.01
C PHE A 543 21.41 10.02 -14.43
N THR A 544 20.95 10.06 -15.67
CA THR A 544 20.22 8.93 -16.29
C THR A 544 21.20 8.08 -17.08
N GLY A 545 22.00 8.70 -17.96
CA GLY A 545 23.05 8.07 -18.74
C GLY A 545 24.32 8.92 -18.77
N LYS A 546 25.49 8.32 -18.55
CA LYS A 546 26.77 9.05 -18.45
C LYS A 546 27.95 8.25 -18.97
N ILE A 547 28.92 8.91 -19.61
CA ILE A 547 30.18 8.29 -20.04
C ILE A 547 31.20 8.36 -18.89
N PHE A 548 31.89 7.25 -18.65
CA PHE A 548 33.00 7.13 -17.72
C PHE A 548 34.26 6.67 -18.45
N THR A 549 35.38 7.34 -18.18
CA THR A 549 36.67 7.11 -18.86
C THR A 549 37.73 6.52 -17.96
N ARG A 550 37.56 6.56 -16.62
CA ARG A 550 38.50 5.98 -15.65
C ARG A 550 37.90 4.76 -14.98
N ILE A 551 38.33 3.57 -15.37
CA ILE A 551 37.72 2.31 -14.96
C ILE A 551 38.55 1.68 -13.85
N ILE A 552 37.94 1.48 -12.69
CA ILE A 552 38.57 0.96 -11.48
C ILE A 552 37.91 -0.36 -11.10
N PRO A 553 38.51 -1.52 -11.41
CA PRO A 553 38.01 -2.80 -10.97
C PRO A 553 38.01 -2.91 -9.44
N VAL A 554 36.94 -3.46 -8.90
CA VAL A 554 36.77 -3.73 -7.47
C VAL A 554 36.32 -5.17 -7.24
N GLN A 555 36.66 -5.71 -6.07
CA GLN A 555 36.36 -7.11 -5.74
C GLN A 555 34.87 -7.33 -5.48
N ASN A 556 34.22 -6.36 -4.82
CA ASN A 556 32.82 -6.42 -4.42
C ASN A 556 32.32 -4.99 -4.10
N GLN A 557 31.04 -4.91 -3.74
CA GLN A 557 30.34 -3.67 -3.43
C GLN A 557 30.98 -2.89 -2.26
N ASP A 558 31.46 -3.58 -1.23
CA ASP A 558 32.09 -2.94 -0.06
C ASP A 558 33.46 -2.34 -0.41
N ASP A 559 34.25 -3.02 -1.25
CA ASP A 559 35.50 -2.47 -1.80
C ASP A 559 35.21 -1.20 -2.61
N ALA A 560 34.14 -1.19 -3.42
CA ALA A 560 33.69 0.00 -4.13
C ALA A 560 33.40 1.17 -3.15
N TYR A 561 32.62 0.92 -2.10
CA TYR A 561 32.28 1.94 -1.11
C TYR A 561 33.50 2.48 -0.37
N ASN A 562 34.40 1.60 0.07
CA ASN A 562 35.61 1.99 0.79
C ASN A 562 36.54 2.86 -0.07
N ARG A 563 36.64 2.57 -1.38
CA ARG A 563 37.45 3.39 -2.30
C ARG A 563 36.77 4.72 -2.61
N MET A 564 35.47 4.71 -2.92
CA MET A 564 34.71 5.93 -3.20
C MET A 564 34.71 6.90 -2.02
N ALA A 565 34.65 6.40 -0.78
CA ALA A 565 34.70 7.23 0.42
C ALA A 565 36.05 7.96 0.59
N ARG A 566 37.15 7.32 0.17
CA ARG A 566 38.49 7.94 0.20
C ARG A 566 38.57 9.06 -0.80
N GLU A 567 38.34 8.73 -2.06
CA GLU A 567 38.51 9.63 -3.19
C GLU A 567 37.64 9.15 -4.35
N ARG A 568 36.79 10.03 -4.88
CA ARG A 568 36.05 9.81 -6.13
C ARG A 568 36.13 11.04 -7.04
N LEU A 569 36.30 10.83 -8.34
CA LEU A 569 36.12 11.84 -9.39
C LEU A 569 34.86 11.53 -10.21
N PRO A 570 34.23 12.54 -10.83
CA PRO A 570 33.05 12.30 -11.68
C PRO A 570 33.30 11.35 -12.86
N GLN A 571 34.53 11.22 -13.36
CA GLN A 571 34.86 10.37 -14.51
C GLN A 571 35.23 8.92 -14.11
N GLU A 572 35.31 8.65 -12.79
CA GLU A 572 35.68 7.33 -12.26
C GLU A 572 34.48 6.41 -12.13
N LEU A 573 34.70 5.15 -12.52
CA LEU A 573 33.74 4.06 -12.44
C LEU A 573 34.36 2.89 -11.68
N PHE A 574 33.84 2.61 -10.49
CA PHE A 574 34.20 1.44 -9.71
C PHE A 574 33.34 0.27 -10.16
N ILE A 575 33.93 -0.75 -10.77
CA ILE A 575 33.21 -1.80 -11.49
C ILE A 575 33.51 -3.19 -10.93
N GLU A 576 32.47 -3.97 -10.63
CA GLU A 576 32.60 -5.32 -10.09
C GLU A 576 32.78 -6.35 -11.22
N GLY A 577 33.72 -7.28 -11.04
CA GLY A 577 33.87 -8.44 -11.93
C GLY A 577 34.43 -8.15 -13.33
N TYR A 578 34.99 -6.95 -13.57
CA TYR A 578 35.65 -6.61 -14.84
C TYR A 578 37.15 -6.91 -14.80
N ASP A 579 37.72 -7.29 -15.95
CA ASP A 579 39.13 -7.65 -16.06
C ASP A 579 40.05 -6.44 -15.81
N PRO A 580 41.02 -6.54 -14.87
CA PRO A 580 41.87 -5.40 -14.54
C PRO A 580 42.78 -4.91 -15.66
N GLU A 581 43.25 -5.78 -16.55
CA GLU A 581 44.13 -5.37 -17.65
C GLU A 581 43.32 -4.67 -18.75
N LYS A 582 42.12 -5.16 -19.06
CA LYS A 582 41.17 -4.45 -19.93
C LYS A 582 40.78 -3.10 -19.37
N ALA A 583 40.51 -3.00 -18.07
CA ALA A 583 40.18 -1.72 -17.41
C ALA A 583 41.30 -0.68 -17.59
N LYS A 584 42.56 -1.12 -17.41
CA LYS A 584 43.73 -0.26 -17.65
C LYS A 584 43.88 0.13 -19.11
N ALA A 585 43.55 -0.76 -20.05
CA ALA A 585 43.63 -0.47 -21.48
C ALA A 585 42.57 0.57 -21.90
N VAL A 586 41.32 0.39 -21.48
CA VAL A 586 40.22 1.35 -21.71
C VAL A 586 40.56 2.70 -21.07
N THR A 587 41.02 2.71 -19.83
CA THR A 587 41.37 3.95 -19.11
C THR A 587 42.50 4.72 -19.79
N ARG A 588 43.53 4.02 -20.28
CA ARG A 588 44.63 4.64 -21.05
C ARG A 588 44.16 5.15 -22.40
N GLY A 589 43.31 4.39 -23.09
CA GLY A 589 42.76 4.79 -24.40
C GLY A 589 41.88 6.04 -24.33
N ALA A 590 41.20 6.26 -23.19
CA ALA A 590 40.32 7.41 -22.99
C ALA A 590 40.95 8.56 -22.17
N GLU A 591 42.27 8.52 -21.92
CA GLU A 591 42.97 9.52 -21.09
C GLU A 591 42.90 10.93 -21.70
N ASP A 592 43.05 11.03 -23.01
CA ASP A 592 43.03 12.30 -23.78
C ASP A 592 41.64 12.69 -24.29
N MET A 593 40.59 11.96 -23.91
CA MET A 593 39.22 12.24 -24.35
C MET A 593 38.77 13.61 -23.83
N LYS A 594 38.29 14.46 -24.75
CA LYS A 594 37.82 15.82 -24.44
C LYS A 594 36.33 16.00 -24.67
N GLU A 595 35.78 15.27 -25.63
CA GLU A 595 34.39 15.39 -26.03
C GLU A 595 33.70 14.04 -26.02
N GLY A 596 32.40 14.10 -25.80
CA GLY A 596 31.50 12.95 -25.83
C GLY A 596 30.10 13.45 -25.50
N SER A 597 29.09 12.72 -25.94
CA SER A 597 27.71 13.11 -25.68
C SER A 597 26.82 11.89 -25.47
N VAL A 598 25.80 12.08 -24.64
CA VAL A 598 24.74 11.12 -24.39
C VAL A 598 23.43 11.84 -24.63
N LYS A 599 22.57 11.30 -25.50
CA LYS A 599 21.22 11.80 -25.72
C LYS A 599 20.22 10.65 -25.59
N LEU A 600 19.20 10.82 -24.75
CA LEU A 600 18.07 9.89 -24.68
C LEU A 600 17.22 10.08 -25.94
N VAL A 601 17.07 9.02 -26.74
CA VAL A 601 16.32 9.04 -28.01
C VAL A 601 15.02 8.27 -27.93
N TYR A 602 14.90 7.33 -27.00
CA TYR A 602 13.65 6.63 -26.71
C TYR A 602 13.51 6.39 -25.21
N SER A 603 12.31 6.65 -24.68
CA SER A 603 11.99 6.45 -23.28
C SER A 603 10.59 5.87 -23.10
N SER A 604 10.50 4.80 -22.32
CA SER A 604 9.27 4.24 -21.76
C SER A 604 9.58 3.68 -20.37
N PHE A 605 8.57 3.15 -19.68
CA PHE A 605 8.74 2.63 -18.32
C PHE A 605 9.72 1.44 -18.26
N ASN A 606 9.77 0.62 -19.31
CA ASN A 606 10.59 -0.60 -19.34
C ASN A 606 11.82 -0.50 -20.24
N ARG A 607 11.94 0.55 -21.06
CA ARG A 607 12.95 0.64 -22.11
C ARG A 607 13.49 2.06 -22.21
N MET A 608 14.81 2.17 -22.27
CA MET A 608 15.52 3.40 -22.53
C MET A 608 16.56 3.17 -23.60
N GLN A 609 16.70 4.13 -24.51
CA GLN A 609 17.68 4.06 -25.58
C GLN A 609 18.41 5.39 -25.69
N PHE A 610 19.74 5.31 -25.71
CA PHE A 610 20.63 6.44 -25.74
C PHE A 610 21.45 6.40 -27.02
N ASN A 611 21.53 7.53 -27.71
CA ASN A 611 22.60 7.75 -28.67
C ASN A 611 23.80 8.28 -27.89
N VAL A 612 24.94 7.59 -27.99
CA VAL A 612 26.16 7.88 -27.25
C VAL A 612 27.28 8.07 -28.24
N ASN A 613 27.92 9.24 -28.24
CA ASN A 613 29.11 9.50 -29.02
C ASN A 613 30.32 9.58 -28.06
N SER A 614 31.34 8.77 -28.32
CA SER A 614 32.57 8.72 -27.51
C SER A 614 33.81 8.78 -28.40
N GLN A 615 34.78 9.64 -28.08
CA GLN A 615 36.04 9.75 -28.85
C GLN A 615 37.01 8.57 -28.63
N ALA A 616 36.74 7.72 -27.65
CA ALA A 616 37.55 6.56 -27.32
C ALA A 616 36.66 5.45 -26.75
N PRO A 617 37.14 4.19 -26.70
CA PRO A 617 36.47 3.14 -25.94
C PRO A 617 36.28 3.57 -24.48
N ALA A 618 35.07 3.40 -23.95
CA ALA A 618 34.70 3.91 -22.63
C ALA A 618 33.59 3.05 -22.02
N PHE A 619 33.06 3.45 -20.86
CA PHE A 619 31.88 2.85 -20.28
C PHE A 619 30.71 3.82 -20.27
N PHE A 620 29.52 3.32 -20.63
CA PHE A 620 28.26 3.99 -20.38
C PHE A 620 27.68 3.49 -19.04
N GLY A 621 27.45 4.41 -18.11
CA GLY A 621 26.75 4.15 -16.86
C GLY A 621 25.26 4.52 -16.94
N PHE A 622 24.44 3.78 -16.20
CA PHE A 622 23.00 3.97 -16.08
C PHE A 622 22.56 3.93 -14.60
N ALA A 623 22.03 5.04 -14.07
CA ALA A 623 21.97 5.27 -12.61
C ALA A 623 20.74 4.71 -11.87
N TYR A 624 19.88 3.92 -12.54
CA TYR A 624 18.83 3.22 -11.79
C TYR A 624 19.39 2.11 -10.90
N PRO A 625 18.72 1.80 -9.78
CA PRO A 625 19.23 0.84 -8.81
C PRO A 625 19.50 -0.53 -9.42
N PHE A 626 20.70 -1.04 -9.18
CA PHE A 626 21.15 -2.35 -9.64
C PHE A 626 20.40 -3.46 -8.91
N THR A 627 19.41 -4.01 -9.59
CA THR A 627 18.57 -5.12 -9.10
C THR A 627 18.84 -6.44 -9.85
N GLY A 628 19.77 -6.42 -10.82
CA GLY A 628 20.06 -7.57 -11.71
C GLY A 628 18.99 -7.83 -12.79
N GLN A 629 17.96 -6.99 -12.87
CA GLN A 629 16.82 -7.16 -13.78
C GLN A 629 16.98 -6.38 -15.10
N TRP A 630 17.86 -5.38 -15.14
CA TRP A 630 18.17 -4.63 -16.36
C TRP A 630 19.09 -5.41 -17.28
N ARG A 631 18.75 -5.42 -18.57
CA ARG A 631 19.55 -6.00 -19.65
C ARG A 631 19.92 -4.90 -20.62
N ALA A 632 21.09 -5.02 -21.24
CA ALA A 632 21.57 -4.01 -22.17
C ALA A 632 21.97 -4.57 -23.53
N TRP A 633 21.90 -3.71 -24.53
CA TRP A 633 22.38 -3.92 -25.89
C TRP A 633 23.19 -2.71 -26.34
N VAL A 634 24.28 -2.95 -27.04
CA VAL A 634 25.10 -1.92 -27.69
C VAL A 634 25.11 -2.24 -29.17
N ASN A 635 24.63 -1.30 -29.99
CA ASN A 635 24.54 -1.47 -31.45
C ASN A 635 23.74 -2.71 -31.88
N GLY A 636 22.72 -3.08 -31.09
CA GLY A 636 21.86 -4.25 -31.34
C GLY A 636 22.40 -5.57 -30.81
N GLU A 637 23.67 -5.63 -30.39
CA GLU A 637 24.28 -6.81 -29.79
C GLU A 637 24.10 -6.80 -28.26
N LYS A 638 23.84 -7.96 -27.68
CA LYS A 638 23.60 -8.07 -26.23
C LYS A 638 24.91 -7.81 -25.47
N ALA A 639 24.90 -6.82 -24.59
CA ALA A 639 26.03 -6.43 -23.77
C ALA A 639 25.95 -7.01 -22.35
N HIS A 640 27.11 -7.27 -21.74
CA HIS A 640 27.17 -7.61 -20.32
C HIS A 640 26.94 -6.36 -19.47
N VAL A 641 26.05 -6.47 -18.47
CA VAL A 641 25.72 -5.37 -17.57
C VAL A 641 26.45 -5.58 -16.25
N TYR A 642 27.40 -4.70 -15.95
CA TYR A 642 28.16 -4.72 -14.72
C TYR A 642 27.47 -3.88 -13.64
N ARG A 643 27.64 -4.29 -12.37
CA ARG A 643 27.35 -3.41 -11.24
C ARG A 643 28.49 -2.41 -11.09
N ALA A 644 28.15 -1.14 -10.99
CA ALA A 644 29.14 -0.08 -10.87
C ALA A 644 28.74 0.97 -9.84
N ASN A 645 29.73 1.63 -9.24
CA ASN A 645 29.57 2.69 -8.23
C ASN A 645 28.61 2.30 -7.08
N GLY A 646 28.63 1.01 -6.71
CA GLY A 646 27.79 0.41 -5.67
C GLY A 646 26.40 -0.01 -6.17
N ALA A 647 25.64 0.91 -6.78
CA ALA A 647 24.23 0.66 -7.12
C ALA A 647 23.82 1.03 -8.55
N ALA A 648 24.73 1.49 -9.41
CA ALA A 648 24.45 1.79 -10.81
C ALA A 648 24.77 0.59 -11.73
N HIS A 649 24.36 0.70 -12.99
CA HIS A 649 24.72 -0.24 -14.05
C HIS A 649 25.80 0.36 -14.94
N ALA A 650 26.63 -0.48 -15.56
CA ALA A 650 27.58 -0.06 -16.57
C ALA A 650 27.69 -1.06 -17.72
N VAL A 651 27.95 -0.55 -18.92
CA VAL A 651 28.24 -1.32 -20.14
C VAL A 651 29.41 -0.72 -20.88
N GLU A 652 30.24 -1.57 -21.48
CA GLU A 652 31.35 -1.15 -22.33
C GLU A 652 30.80 -0.63 -23.66
N ILE A 653 31.36 0.49 -24.15
CA ILE A 653 31.01 1.11 -25.43
C ILE A 653 32.27 1.31 -26.28
N PRO A 654 32.21 1.06 -27.59
CA PRO A 654 33.31 1.35 -28.49
C PRO A 654 33.46 2.85 -28.73
N GLU A 655 34.57 3.23 -29.38
CA GLU A 655 34.74 4.55 -29.98
C GLU A 655 33.69 4.82 -31.07
N GLY A 656 33.30 6.07 -31.23
CA GLY A 656 32.34 6.55 -32.21
C GLY A 656 30.91 6.61 -31.67
N ASP A 657 29.95 6.55 -32.59
CA ASP A 657 28.53 6.52 -32.28
C ASP A 657 28.08 5.11 -31.86
N SER A 658 27.38 5.04 -30.75
CA SER A 658 26.81 3.83 -30.19
C SER A 658 25.36 4.04 -29.80
N LEU A 659 24.51 3.09 -30.18
CA LEU A 659 23.13 3.01 -29.72
C LEU A 659 23.07 2.07 -28.52
N VAL A 660 23.00 2.64 -27.32
CA VAL A 660 22.94 1.88 -26.07
C VAL A 660 21.49 1.75 -25.63
N GLU A 661 21.02 0.53 -25.42
CA GLU A 661 19.65 0.26 -25.02
C GLU A 661 19.59 -0.52 -23.72
N PHE A 662 18.76 -0.09 -22.78
CA PHE A 662 18.44 -0.80 -21.55
C PHE A 662 16.98 -1.25 -21.57
N ARG A 663 16.73 -2.52 -21.24
CA ARG A 663 15.39 -3.08 -21.03
C ARG A 663 15.27 -3.71 -19.66
N TYR A 664 14.23 -3.35 -18.91
CA TYR A 664 13.91 -4.01 -17.65
C TYR A 664 13.24 -5.34 -17.92
N TRP A 665 13.69 -6.40 -17.25
CA TRP A 665 13.15 -7.75 -17.38
C TRP A 665 12.96 -8.36 -16.00
N SER A 666 11.81 -9.02 -15.76
CA SER A 666 11.60 -9.78 -14.52
C SER A 666 11.20 -11.22 -14.83
N ASN A 667 11.97 -12.17 -14.29
CA ASN A 667 11.63 -13.59 -14.34
C ASN A 667 10.35 -13.89 -13.54
N ALA A 668 10.13 -13.18 -12.43
CA ALA A 668 8.96 -13.39 -11.58
C ALA A 668 7.67 -12.95 -12.28
N PHE A 669 7.67 -11.81 -12.97
CA PHE A 669 6.55 -11.39 -13.82
C PHE A 669 6.29 -12.39 -14.95
N PHE A 670 7.33 -12.85 -15.63
CA PHE A 670 7.21 -13.83 -16.71
C PHE A 670 6.56 -15.14 -16.25
N LEU A 671 7.09 -15.74 -15.18
CA LEU A 671 6.55 -16.97 -14.60
C LEU A 671 5.15 -16.76 -14.03
N GLY A 672 4.91 -15.64 -13.36
CA GLY A 672 3.59 -15.29 -12.82
C GLY A 672 2.54 -15.20 -13.91
N MET A 673 2.82 -14.48 -15.00
CA MET A 673 1.89 -14.37 -16.13
C MET A 673 1.66 -15.73 -16.82
N LEU A 674 2.73 -16.53 -16.99
CA LEU A 674 2.62 -17.87 -17.57
C LEU A 674 1.70 -18.77 -16.73
N ILE A 675 1.91 -18.83 -15.41
CA ILE A 675 1.10 -19.62 -14.47
C ILE A 675 -0.35 -19.13 -14.45
N SER A 676 -0.57 -17.81 -14.43
CA SER A 676 -1.91 -17.23 -14.48
C SER A 676 -2.66 -17.62 -15.77
N CYS A 677 -2.02 -17.48 -16.93
CA CYS A 677 -2.62 -17.85 -18.23
C CYS A 677 -2.84 -19.36 -18.34
N ALA A 678 -1.90 -20.19 -17.89
CA ALA A 678 -2.06 -21.64 -17.86
C ALA A 678 -3.20 -22.07 -16.92
N THR A 679 -3.34 -21.43 -15.76
CA THR A 679 -4.42 -21.69 -14.82
C THR A 679 -5.78 -21.30 -15.42
N LEU A 680 -5.86 -20.15 -16.09
CA LEU A 680 -7.06 -19.74 -16.83
C LEU A 680 -7.44 -20.77 -17.90
N ALA A 681 -6.46 -21.25 -18.68
CA ALA A 681 -6.67 -22.30 -19.66
C ALA A 681 -7.20 -23.59 -19.03
N LEU A 682 -6.59 -24.06 -17.93
CA LEU A 682 -7.02 -25.27 -17.22
C LEU A 682 -8.44 -25.15 -16.67
N ILE A 683 -8.82 -24.01 -16.11
CA ILE A 683 -10.19 -23.74 -15.64
C ILE A 683 -11.17 -23.80 -16.82
N GLY A 684 -10.87 -23.12 -17.93
CA GLY A 684 -11.73 -23.08 -19.11
C GLY A 684 -11.89 -24.45 -19.77
N VAL A 685 -10.78 -25.18 -19.95
CA VAL A 685 -10.77 -26.55 -20.47
C VAL A 685 -11.61 -27.48 -19.60
N PHE A 686 -11.41 -27.43 -18.28
CA PHE A 686 -12.22 -28.21 -17.33
C PHE A 686 -13.72 -27.87 -17.42
N ALA A 687 -14.06 -26.58 -17.56
CA ALA A 687 -15.44 -26.14 -17.75
C ALA A 687 -16.04 -26.68 -19.06
N CYS A 688 -15.28 -26.65 -20.17
CA CYS A 688 -15.69 -27.24 -21.45
C CYS A 688 -15.92 -28.75 -21.33
N PHE A 689 -15.03 -29.50 -20.67
CA PHE A 689 -15.21 -30.94 -20.43
C PHE A 689 -16.48 -31.26 -19.65
N ARG A 690 -16.88 -30.40 -18.71
CA ARG A 690 -18.07 -30.61 -17.89
C ARG A 690 -19.39 -30.17 -18.53
N ARG A 691 -19.36 -29.23 -19.47
CA ARG A 691 -20.57 -28.58 -19.98
C ARG A 691 -20.86 -28.85 -21.45
N LEU A 692 -19.83 -29.15 -22.24
CA LEU A 692 -19.92 -29.30 -23.69
C LEU A 692 -19.61 -30.75 -24.08
N ASN A 693 -20.19 -31.21 -25.19
CA ASN A 693 -19.99 -32.56 -25.74
C ASN A 693 -19.65 -32.48 -27.24
N GLY A 694 -19.03 -33.54 -27.79
CA GLY A 694 -18.70 -33.65 -29.21
C GLY A 694 -17.84 -32.50 -29.75
N LEU A 695 -18.15 -32.01 -30.96
CA LEU A 695 -17.44 -30.92 -31.63
C LEU A 695 -17.43 -29.62 -30.82
N ALA A 696 -18.52 -29.28 -30.13
CA ALA A 696 -18.60 -28.06 -29.32
C ALA A 696 -17.59 -28.03 -28.16
N ARG A 697 -17.24 -29.21 -27.61
CA ARG A 697 -16.19 -29.33 -26.60
C ARG A 697 -14.82 -29.01 -27.19
N ILE A 698 -14.52 -29.58 -28.35
CA ILE A 698 -13.23 -29.41 -29.03
C ILE A 698 -13.04 -27.94 -29.42
N THR A 699 -14.05 -27.33 -30.05
CA THR A 699 -14.00 -25.92 -30.45
C THR A 699 -13.90 -24.99 -29.23
N GLY A 700 -14.64 -25.27 -28.15
CA GLY A 700 -14.53 -24.53 -26.89
C GLY A 700 -13.14 -24.61 -26.26
N ILE A 701 -12.53 -25.79 -26.24
CA ILE A 701 -11.15 -25.99 -25.74
C ILE A 701 -10.14 -25.21 -26.58
N ILE A 702 -10.21 -25.31 -27.90
CA ILE A 702 -9.33 -24.57 -28.82
C ILE A 702 -9.46 -23.06 -28.57
N PHE A 703 -10.69 -22.55 -28.45
CA PHE A 703 -10.94 -21.14 -28.18
C PHE A 703 -10.35 -20.68 -26.84
N VAL A 704 -10.51 -21.45 -25.77
CA VAL A 704 -9.90 -21.16 -24.46
C VAL A 704 -8.37 -21.13 -24.53
N LEU A 705 -7.76 -22.07 -25.25
CA LEU A 705 -6.31 -22.13 -25.43
C LEU A 705 -5.80 -20.93 -26.25
N ILE A 706 -6.49 -20.57 -27.33
CA ILE A 706 -6.18 -19.39 -28.15
C ILE A 706 -6.29 -18.12 -27.31
N ILE A 707 -7.35 -17.94 -26.52
CA ILE A 707 -7.48 -16.77 -25.65
C ILE A 707 -6.34 -16.72 -24.64
N SER A 708 -6.04 -17.82 -23.96
CA SER A 708 -5.03 -17.84 -22.90
C SER A 708 -3.62 -17.60 -23.44
N ALA A 709 -3.27 -18.23 -24.57
CA ALA A 709 -2.01 -17.99 -25.26
C ALA A 709 -1.96 -16.56 -25.85
N GLY A 710 -3.08 -16.10 -26.44
CA GLY A 710 -3.25 -14.76 -26.98
C GLY A 710 -2.98 -13.69 -25.93
N LEU A 711 -3.60 -13.80 -24.75
CA LEU A 711 -3.36 -12.89 -23.62
C LEU A 711 -1.88 -12.83 -23.22
N PHE A 712 -1.23 -13.99 -23.11
CA PHE A 712 0.19 -14.05 -22.80
C PHE A 712 1.06 -13.38 -23.88
N THR A 713 0.75 -13.64 -25.15
CA THR A 713 1.49 -13.04 -26.28
C THR A 713 1.28 -11.52 -26.38
N LEU A 714 0.05 -11.05 -26.17
CA LEU A 714 -0.27 -9.61 -26.16
C LEU A 714 0.45 -8.90 -25.02
N TRP A 715 0.44 -9.49 -23.82
CA TRP A 715 1.21 -8.97 -22.69
C TRP A 715 2.72 -8.95 -22.97
N ARG A 716 3.27 -10.03 -23.53
CA ARG A 716 4.71 -10.12 -23.84
C ARG A 716 5.13 -9.09 -24.89
N HIS A 717 4.29 -8.88 -25.91
CA HIS A 717 4.53 -7.89 -26.96
C HIS A 717 4.48 -6.47 -26.41
N SER A 718 3.51 -6.16 -25.54
CA SER A 718 3.34 -4.82 -24.97
C SER A 718 4.44 -4.40 -24.01
N LEU A 719 5.42 -5.25 -23.65
CA LEU A 719 6.48 -4.86 -22.71
C LEU A 719 7.41 -3.76 -23.25
N TYR A 720 7.65 -3.72 -24.57
CA TYR A 720 8.69 -2.87 -25.17
C TYR A 720 8.25 -2.12 -26.42
N THR A 721 6.96 -2.17 -26.76
CA THR A 721 6.37 -1.53 -27.97
C THR A 721 5.56 -0.28 -27.64
N GLY A 722 5.75 0.30 -26.46
CA GLY A 722 5.07 1.53 -26.08
C GLY A 722 5.52 2.74 -26.89
N ASP A 723 4.77 3.81 -26.78
CA ASP A 723 5.10 5.10 -27.38
C ASP A 723 6.39 5.66 -26.76
N ASN A 724 7.15 6.41 -27.55
CA ASN A 724 8.26 7.20 -27.02
C ASN A 724 7.69 8.37 -26.23
N LEU A 725 8.03 8.46 -24.94
CA LEU A 725 7.59 9.55 -24.07
C LEU A 725 8.37 10.85 -24.31
N GLU A 726 9.38 10.82 -25.20
CA GLU A 726 10.22 11.96 -25.56
C GLU A 726 10.88 12.64 -24.35
N THR A 727 11.17 11.88 -23.29
CA THR A 727 11.82 12.44 -22.10
C THR A 727 13.11 13.15 -22.48
N GLU A 728 13.20 14.42 -22.12
CA GLU A 728 14.34 15.28 -22.43
C GLU A 728 15.51 14.91 -21.54
N TYR A 729 16.57 14.39 -22.16
CA TYR A 729 17.82 14.12 -21.47
C TYR A 729 18.99 14.19 -22.45
N SER A 730 19.93 15.08 -22.16
CA SER A 730 21.20 15.18 -22.86
C SER A 730 22.30 15.51 -21.86
N ARG A 731 23.47 14.90 -22.02
CA ARG A 731 24.64 15.16 -21.19
C ARG A 731 25.89 15.11 -22.04
N THR A 732 26.74 16.12 -21.92
CA THR A 732 28.08 16.11 -22.51
C THR A 732 29.07 15.51 -21.53
N TYR A 733 30.09 14.85 -22.08
CA TYR A 733 31.24 14.41 -21.29
C TYR A 733 31.95 15.64 -20.70
N SER A 734 32.37 15.53 -19.44
CA SER A 734 33.16 16.55 -18.77
C SER A 734 34.53 15.94 -18.43
N PRO A 735 35.62 16.45 -19.01
CA PRO A 735 36.97 16.02 -18.66
C PRO A 735 37.28 16.26 -17.17
N PRO A 736 38.27 15.57 -16.58
CA PRO A 736 38.70 15.81 -15.21
C PRO A 736 39.07 17.28 -14.99
N ALA A 737 38.49 17.92 -13.96
CA ALA A 737 38.82 19.30 -13.62
C ALA A 737 40.25 19.40 -13.05
N LYS A 738 40.95 20.50 -13.37
CA LYS A 738 42.29 20.78 -12.82
C LYS A 738 42.28 20.86 -11.29
N THR A 739 41.26 21.50 -10.73
CA THR A 739 41.03 21.58 -9.28
C THR A 739 39.88 20.68 -8.88
N ARG A 740 40.16 19.77 -7.95
CA ARG A 740 39.19 18.77 -7.51
C ARG A 740 38.26 19.34 -6.43
N ASN A 741 36.96 19.06 -6.57
CA ASN A 741 36.00 19.17 -5.47
C ASN A 741 36.19 18.00 -4.50
N LEU A 742 36.72 18.28 -3.30
CA LEU A 742 36.96 17.32 -2.23
C LEU A 742 35.67 16.80 -1.58
N ALA A 743 34.58 17.57 -1.65
CA ALA A 743 33.30 17.18 -1.07
C ALA A 743 32.54 16.19 -1.95
N TYR A 744 32.84 16.11 -3.26
CA TYR A 744 32.13 15.26 -4.20
C TYR A 744 32.08 13.80 -3.74
N GLY A 745 30.86 13.29 -3.58
CA GLY A 745 30.57 11.92 -3.17
C GLY A 745 30.93 11.55 -1.73
N LYS A 746 31.19 12.55 -0.88
CA LYS A 746 31.57 12.34 0.53
C LYS A 746 30.38 12.00 1.42
N LYS A 747 30.68 11.40 2.57
CA LYS A 747 29.65 11.02 3.54
C LYS A 747 29.07 12.26 4.21
N THR A 748 27.76 12.33 4.27
CA THR A 748 27.02 13.40 4.94
C THR A 748 26.33 12.90 6.21
N SER A 749 26.22 13.75 7.22
CA SER A 749 25.49 13.46 8.47
C SER A 749 24.90 14.75 9.08
N GLY A 750 24.28 14.64 10.25
CA GLY A 750 23.72 15.79 10.98
C GLY A 750 22.31 16.20 10.53
N TYR A 751 22.05 16.20 9.21
CA TYR A 751 20.72 16.46 8.67
C TYR A 751 19.80 15.25 8.89
N SER A 752 18.65 15.47 9.51
CA SER A 752 17.63 14.43 9.70
C SER A 752 16.66 14.48 8.53
N LEU A 753 16.64 13.41 7.72
CA LEU A 753 15.64 13.21 6.69
C LEU A 753 14.23 13.39 7.28
N PRO A 754 13.35 14.21 6.68
CA PRO A 754 12.00 14.42 7.19
C PRO A 754 11.19 13.12 7.30
N SER A 755 11.41 12.19 6.37
CA SER A 755 10.87 10.84 6.39
C SER A 755 11.63 9.94 5.42
N SER A 756 11.55 8.63 5.60
CA SER A 756 12.11 7.66 4.65
C SER A 756 11.39 7.67 3.28
N SER A 757 10.19 8.26 3.18
CA SER A 757 9.50 8.48 1.90
C SER A 757 10.02 9.69 1.10
N ASN A 758 11.00 10.43 1.62
CA ASN A 758 11.60 11.59 0.96
C ASN A 758 13.09 11.38 0.67
N LEU A 759 13.47 10.18 0.21
CA LEU A 759 14.87 9.86 -0.11
C LEU A 759 15.49 10.83 -1.12
N GLN A 760 14.67 11.43 -1.99
CA GLN A 760 15.09 12.47 -2.93
C GLN A 760 15.73 13.69 -2.23
N ARG A 761 15.45 13.91 -0.93
CA ARG A 761 15.98 15.01 -0.10
C ARG A 761 17.08 14.56 0.86
N HIS A 762 17.75 13.44 0.58
CA HIS A 762 18.84 12.94 1.43
C HIS A 762 20.01 13.92 1.48
N GLY A 763 20.73 13.97 2.60
CA GLY A 763 21.84 14.91 2.82
C GLY A 763 22.95 14.80 1.78
N SER A 764 23.10 13.62 1.16
CA SER A 764 24.07 13.35 0.11
C SER A 764 23.83 14.15 -1.18
N ARG A 765 22.65 14.75 -1.35
CA ARG A 765 22.36 15.66 -2.47
C ARG A 765 23.28 16.89 -2.47
N ALA A 766 23.74 17.32 -1.30
CA ALA A 766 24.62 18.48 -1.18
C ALA A 766 26.07 18.20 -1.63
N VAL A 767 26.37 17.01 -2.13
CA VAL A 767 27.71 16.58 -2.53
C VAL A 767 27.66 15.67 -3.76
N ASP A 768 26.57 15.72 -4.53
CA ASP A 768 26.33 14.81 -5.65
C ASP A 768 26.77 15.38 -7.01
N GLY A 769 27.21 16.65 -7.01
CA GLY A 769 27.67 17.38 -8.18
C GLY A 769 26.58 18.05 -9.01
N ASP A 770 25.32 18.07 -8.54
CA ASP A 770 24.22 18.79 -9.20
C ASP A 770 24.01 20.19 -8.60
N THR A 771 24.60 21.19 -9.26
CA THR A 771 24.45 22.61 -8.91
C THR A 771 23.14 23.23 -9.44
N GLY A 772 22.22 22.43 -9.97
CA GLY A 772 20.94 22.89 -10.51
C GLY A 772 20.08 23.55 -9.42
N PRO A 773 19.42 24.69 -9.69
CA PRO A 773 18.58 25.34 -8.69
C PRO A 773 17.46 24.41 -8.19
N GLY A 774 17.44 24.16 -6.87
CA GLY A 774 16.46 23.28 -6.22
C GLY A 774 16.73 21.78 -6.37
N SER A 775 17.93 21.38 -6.79
CA SER A 775 18.35 19.96 -6.89
C SER A 775 18.45 19.28 -5.51
N GLY A 776 18.73 20.05 -4.45
CA GLY A 776 19.03 19.51 -3.14
C GLY A 776 17.86 19.56 -2.15
N PHE A 777 18.10 20.15 -0.98
CA PHE A 777 17.15 20.16 0.13
C PHE A 777 17.19 21.47 0.92
N THR A 778 16.36 21.58 1.96
CA THR A 778 16.26 22.78 2.78
C THR A 778 16.62 22.47 4.24
N LEU A 779 17.53 23.27 4.79
CA LEU A 779 17.90 23.30 6.20
C LEU A 779 17.10 24.38 6.93
N LYS A 780 16.55 24.05 8.10
CA LYS A 780 15.83 24.98 8.96
C LYS A 780 16.75 25.48 10.09
N PRO A 781 16.54 26.70 10.61
CA PRO A 781 17.28 27.18 11.79
C PRO A 781 17.15 26.28 13.02
N SER A 782 16.04 25.54 13.13
CA SER A 782 15.78 24.55 14.19
C SER A 782 16.61 23.27 14.07
N ASP A 783 17.27 23.02 12.93
CA ASP A 783 18.07 21.82 12.72
C ASP A 783 19.40 21.94 13.49
N GLU A 784 19.39 21.48 14.75
CA GLU A 784 20.48 21.75 15.70
C GLU A 784 21.87 21.36 15.17
N LYS A 785 21.98 20.20 14.51
CA LYS A 785 23.24 19.63 14.01
C LYS A 785 23.69 20.23 12.66
N GLY A 786 22.78 20.78 11.85
CA GLY A 786 23.06 21.18 10.47
C GLY A 786 23.48 20.01 9.57
N LEU A 787 23.97 20.32 8.37
CA LEU A 787 24.61 19.34 7.47
C LEU A 787 26.10 19.25 7.80
N ILE A 788 26.62 18.04 7.99
CA ILE A 788 28.05 17.77 8.21
C ILE A 788 28.57 16.91 7.05
N ILE A 789 29.62 17.36 6.39
CA ILE A 789 30.33 16.66 5.31
C ILE A 789 31.65 16.14 5.88
N ASP A 790 31.91 14.84 5.80
CA ASP A 790 33.18 14.20 6.20
C ASP A 790 34.07 14.01 4.96
N LEU A 791 35.13 14.80 4.85
CA LEU A 791 36.13 14.72 3.77
C LEU A 791 36.99 13.43 3.85
N ASN A 792 36.77 12.59 4.86
CA ASN A 792 37.45 11.34 5.20
C ASN A 792 38.85 11.49 5.82
N ARG A 793 39.57 12.56 5.48
CA ARG A 793 40.86 12.92 6.10
C ARG A 793 40.99 14.43 6.26
N ASN A 794 41.98 14.87 7.02
CA ASN A 794 42.32 16.28 7.15
C ASN A 794 42.82 16.80 5.79
N GLU A 795 42.17 17.82 5.27
CA GLU A 795 42.48 18.47 4.00
C GLU A 795 42.71 19.97 4.25
N GLU A 796 43.62 20.57 3.48
CA GLU A 796 43.81 22.02 3.48
C GLU A 796 42.68 22.68 2.68
N ILE A 797 41.78 23.42 3.34
CA ILE A 797 40.62 24.06 2.73
C ILE A 797 40.96 25.52 2.38
N LYS A 798 40.88 25.84 1.08
CA LYS A 798 41.06 27.22 0.57
C LYS A 798 39.78 27.87 0.11
N LYS A 799 38.80 27.10 -0.35
CA LYS A 799 37.55 27.65 -0.87
C LYS A 799 36.40 26.68 -0.65
N ILE A 800 35.28 27.22 -0.19
CA ILE A 800 33.99 26.52 -0.11
C ILE A 800 33.01 27.28 -0.99
N VAL A 801 32.25 26.54 -1.80
CA VAL A 801 31.18 27.11 -2.62
C VAL A 801 29.87 26.42 -2.23
N LEU A 802 28.89 27.21 -1.82
CA LEU A 802 27.55 26.74 -1.52
C LEU A 802 26.60 27.21 -2.61
N TYR A 803 25.97 26.27 -3.30
CA TYR A 803 24.89 26.51 -4.23
C TYR A 803 23.56 26.33 -3.51
N GLY A 804 22.60 27.22 -3.76
CA GLY A 804 21.26 27.09 -3.21
C GLY A 804 20.50 28.39 -3.02
N LYS A 805 19.29 28.25 -2.46
CA LYS A 805 18.43 29.38 -2.12
C LYS A 805 18.83 29.98 -0.77
N ILE A 806 19.69 30.99 -0.81
CA ILE A 806 20.27 31.64 0.36
C ILE A 806 19.51 32.94 0.65
N LYS A 807 18.79 33.01 1.78
CA LYS A 807 18.10 34.24 2.20
C LYS A 807 18.88 35.01 3.27
N THR A 808 19.64 34.27 4.06
CA THR A 808 20.42 34.73 5.21
C THR A 808 21.77 34.01 5.16
N LEU A 809 22.81 34.64 5.69
CA LEU A 809 24.14 34.03 5.70
C LEU A 809 24.11 32.73 6.52
N PRO A 810 24.52 31.59 5.96
CA PRO A 810 24.62 30.35 6.72
C PRO A 810 25.77 30.43 7.71
N LEU A 811 25.67 29.64 8.78
CA LEU A 811 26.78 29.38 9.68
C LEU A 811 27.62 28.23 9.11
N ILE A 812 28.84 28.53 8.68
CA ILE A 812 29.82 27.51 8.26
C ILE A 812 30.88 27.36 9.34
N THR A 813 31.09 26.11 9.77
CA THR A 813 32.09 25.75 10.77
C THR A 813 32.93 24.56 10.30
N LEU A 814 34.21 24.56 10.63
CA LEU A 814 35.15 23.49 10.31
C LEU A 814 35.60 22.74 11.55
N SER A 815 35.99 21.47 11.39
CA SER A 815 36.57 20.67 12.47
C SER A 815 37.55 19.63 11.91
N GLN A 816 38.60 19.32 12.69
CA GLN A 816 39.53 18.22 12.39
C GLN A 816 39.08 16.89 13.02
N ASP A 817 38.44 16.94 14.19
CA ASP A 817 38.11 15.78 15.01
C ASP A 817 36.60 15.51 15.13
N GLY A 818 35.75 16.44 14.67
CA GLY A 818 34.30 16.40 14.77
C GLY A 818 33.73 16.93 16.10
N ASN A 819 34.59 17.26 17.07
CA ASN A 819 34.21 17.72 18.41
C ASN A 819 34.44 19.23 18.56
N GLN A 820 35.60 19.74 18.15
CA GLN A 820 35.94 21.16 18.22
C GLN A 820 35.63 21.84 16.88
N TRP A 821 34.79 22.87 16.90
CA TRP A 821 34.28 23.54 15.69
C TRP A 821 34.71 25.01 15.65
N TYR A 822 35.35 25.41 14.56
CA TYR A 822 35.81 26.77 14.31
C TYR A 822 34.92 27.44 13.27
N LYS A 823 34.40 28.63 13.57
CA LYS A 823 33.55 29.40 12.66
C LYS A 823 34.41 30.13 11.63
N ILE A 824 34.01 30.07 10.36
CA ILE A 824 34.57 30.91 9.30
C ILE A 824 33.61 32.08 9.06
N ALA A 825 34.14 33.30 9.00
CA ALA A 825 33.36 34.45 8.55
C ALA A 825 33.26 34.43 7.01
N PRO A 826 32.06 34.54 6.40
CA PRO A 826 31.92 34.63 4.95
C PRO A 826 32.41 35.99 4.46
N LEU A 827 33.40 36.03 3.56
CA LEU A 827 33.77 37.21 2.77
C LEU A 827 32.82 37.33 1.57
N ILE A 828 32.04 38.42 1.49
CA ILE A 828 31.05 38.67 0.43
C ILE A 828 31.65 39.61 -0.62
N SER A 829 31.48 39.29 -1.91
CA SER A 829 31.52 40.28 -2.99
C SER A 829 30.10 40.81 -3.24
N GLU A 830 29.96 42.13 -3.13
CA GLU A 830 28.82 43.04 -3.36
C GLU A 830 27.50 42.50 -3.97
N GLY A 831 26.39 42.84 -3.28
CA GLY A 831 25.01 42.76 -3.77
C GLY A 831 24.02 42.39 -2.66
N GLU A 832 23.06 43.26 -2.33
CA GLU A 832 22.07 43.08 -1.24
C GLU A 832 21.04 41.93 -1.46
N ASN A 833 21.28 41.03 -2.41
CA ASN A 833 20.43 39.86 -2.68
C ASN A 833 21.30 38.61 -2.89
N TYR A 834 21.39 37.74 -1.87
CA TYR A 834 22.14 36.47 -1.90
C TYR A 834 21.49 35.39 -2.80
N THR A 835 21.28 35.64 -4.08
CA THR A 835 20.55 34.69 -4.93
C THR A 835 21.49 33.67 -5.59
N GLY A 836 21.55 32.46 -5.03
CA GLY A 836 21.93 31.23 -5.76
C GLY A 836 23.31 30.63 -5.44
N VAL A 837 24.34 31.44 -5.16
CA VAL A 837 25.71 30.95 -4.92
C VAL A 837 26.42 31.79 -3.86
N LEU A 838 27.03 31.15 -2.86
CA LEU A 838 27.85 31.77 -1.84
C LEU A 838 29.26 31.19 -1.89
N ARG A 839 30.26 32.06 -2.04
CA ARG A 839 31.68 31.69 -2.05
C ARG A 839 32.31 32.12 -0.72
N ILE A 840 33.03 31.20 -0.10
CA ILE A 840 33.67 31.41 1.20
C ILE A 840 35.14 31.06 1.03
N VAL A 841 35.99 32.04 1.30
CA VAL A 841 37.44 31.93 1.22
C VAL A 841 37.95 32.29 2.62
N PRO A 842 38.54 31.34 3.36
CA PRO A 842 39.20 31.64 4.63
C PRO A 842 40.38 32.61 4.43
N ASP A 843 40.66 33.46 5.41
CA ASP A 843 41.78 34.42 5.37
C ASP A 843 43.14 33.72 5.21
N GLU A 844 43.28 32.54 5.84
CA GLU A 844 44.41 31.63 5.69
C GLU A 844 43.89 30.20 5.43
N PRO A 845 44.62 29.35 4.69
CA PRO A 845 44.20 27.97 4.47
C PRO A 845 44.02 27.21 5.80
N LEU A 846 42.85 26.61 5.99
CA LEU A 846 42.50 25.91 7.23
C LEU A 846 42.53 24.39 7.02
N ILE A 847 43.21 23.66 7.90
CA ILE A 847 43.19 22.20 7.89
C ILE A 847 41.91 21.72 8.57
N ALA A 848 41.07 20.99 7.85
CA ALA A 848 39.87 20.39 8.40
C ALA A 848 39.49 19.09 7.69
N ARG A 849 38.81 18.21 8.43
CA ARG A 849 38.18 16.99 7.90
C ARG A 849 36.68 17.16 7.73
N PHE A 850 36.03 17.91 8.62
CA PHE A 850 34.60 18.08 8.63
C PHE A 850 34.20 19.51 8.27
N VAL A 851 33.27 19.64 7.33
CA VAL A 851 32.63 20.91 6.97
C VAL A 851 31.18 20.86 7.42
N LYS A 852 30.76 21.80 8.27
CA LYS A 852 29.38 21.89 8.74
C LYS A 852 28.72 23.15 8.22
N VAL A 853 27.53 22.98 7.62
CA VAL A 853 26.68 24.02 7.07
C VAL A 853 25.38 24.06 7.86
N LYS A 854 25.02 25.23 8.39
CA LYS A 854 23.79 25.41 9.18
C LYS A 854 23.05 26.67 8.77
N ALA A 855 21.72 26.58 8.73
CA ALA A 855 20.84 27.72 8.51
C ALA A 855 20.89 28.71 9.69
N SER A 856 20.97 30.02 9.44
CA SER A 856 20.96 31.05 10.49
C SER A 856 19.83 32.05 10.23
N GLY A 857 18.95 32.25 11.21
CA GLY A 857 17.81 33.18 11.08
C GLY A 857 16.65 32.74 10.18
N SER A 858 16.90 32.19 8.99
CA SER A 858 15.85 31.69 8.07
C SER A 858 16.24 30.37 7.38
N GLU A 859 15.29 29.75 6.67
CA GLU A 859 15.53 28.51 5.93
C GLU A 859 16.60 28.69 4.83
N LEU A 860 17.52 27.74 4.74
CA LEU A 860 18.63 27.69 3.78
C LEU A 860 18.39 26.57 2.77
N GLY A 861 18.24 26.90 1.50
CA GLY A 861 18.33 25.91 0.43
C GLY A 861 19.79 25.52 0.20
N VAL A 862 20.07 24.21 0.19
CA VAL A 862 21.38 23.63 -0.11
C VAL A 862 21.20 22.72 -1.32
N ASP A 863 21.69 23.18 -2.47
CA ASP A 863 21.68 22.42 -3.72
C ASP A 863 22.99 21.62 -3.84
N GLU A 864 24.15 22.26 -3.64
CA GLU A 864 25.48 21.60 -3.66
C GLU A 864 26.46 22.35 -2.75
N VAL A 865 27.40 21.63 -2.14
CA VAL A 865 28.51 22.16 -1.36
C VAL A 865 29.82 21.62 -1.93
N GLU A 866 30.61 22.52 -2.51
CA GLU A 866 31.92 22.19 -3.06
C GLU A 866 33.03 22.67 -2.13
N VAL A 867 34.09 21.85 -1.99
CA VAL A 867 35.25 22.15 -1.15
C VAL A 867 36.52 21.97 -1.97
N TYR A 868 37.38 22.99 -1.99
CA TYR A 868 38.60 23.01 -2.80
C TYR A 868 39.84 23.24 -1.95
N SER A 869 40.92 22.50 -2.28
CA SER A 869 42.23 22.60 -1.64
C SER A 869 43.26 23.36 -2.48
N SER A 870 44.43 23.55 -1.88
CA SER A 870 45.67 24.11 -2.43
C SER A 870 46.40 23.20 -3.44
N GLY A 871 45.68 22.56 -4.37
CA GLY A 871 46.22 22.26 -5.71
C GLY A 871 46.51 20.81 -6.11
N HIS A 872 46.35 20.57 -7.42
CA HIS A 872 47.21 19.74 -8.27
C HIS A 872 47.36 20.46 -9.63
N GLU A 873 48.26 21.44 -9.70
CA GLU A 873 49.02 21.64 -10.94
C GLU A 873 50.15 20.62 -10.91
N LYS A 874 49.94 19.47 -11.56
CA LYS A 874 51.02 18.65 -12.09
C LYS A 874 50.63 18.19 -13.48
#